data_AF-A0A3M1GL26-F1
#
_entry.id   AF-A0A3M1GL26-F1
#
_cell.length_a   1.000
_cell.length_b   1.000
_cell.length_c   1.000
_cell.angle_alpha   90.00
_cell.angle_beta   90.00
_cell.angle_gamma   90.00
#
_symmetry.space_group_name_H-M   'P 1'
#
loop_
_entity.id
_entity.type
_entity.pdbx_description
1 polymer ?
#
loop_
_entity_poly.entity_id
_entity_poly.type
_entity_poly.pdbx_seq_one_letter_code
_entity_poly.pdbx_strand_id
1 'polypeptide(L)'
;FLQFGEVFNGDPRYLSQWSTAAGIDTVLDFGLVFQMREFVSRGRSSDTLYNLFDQDDLYTDHDSNAASLVTFLGNHDIGRFGFFLREDNALAPDERLLDLAELGYGLLFTVRGQPCVYYGDEQGMVGTGGDTGAREDMFATAASGYRDLRRIGTSARGDVDKYDEAHPLYKMIAHLAELRRSHAALRDGAMWLRPVGDQRVFAFSRVDRDERHEYVVVANNSRTESVTVTVPTSQAPGGRLARVFDSEMPGAPDGAEVTADAQGRMTVQLGPLQFGVWRAREPLGAGTPITSLQVSVPSANGGVITVWRETTEGQSFPSRAEVRAELSPQPDYAEVTFALERTDRPGQFEILGVDDAPPYRVYWRPPADLEPGQSFRIVATATDRRGHHAVGSAEGLSYARSGTVEVGVKGSEIPSFTAMPTGVSVEAGTSVRLSVAAQGVPEPVLEWVTNEGEPAGAGAWIKLREPDEGDGGAFAARARSFVATVTHVPAVVEVGPRALPLIVTPPENRQVPLGGSVVFSVEVAGDGPFAYQWTHDGELLAGADEPSLTLSGVRAEDAGRYAVRVSNGAGTIESRPAWLLVGDAVEGRLVNLSVRSRAGVGDETLIAGFVVDDAGGGTTGALVRGVGPTLAEFDVEAALADPELVLFGPDGGEVAANDNWGGSDALVEAFGRVGAFELAASDSLDAALSTGLSGGAYTLHVRGRDGAVGVALAEVYRDAAAGDSGRLLNVSTRSFVGTADEKLIVGFAVDGTVPKRILVRGIGPTLAMFGVTSVLPDPVVKLFRDGEAAVIAANDDWAGAAVLEDAFGEVGAFALAADSLDAALVETLAPGSYSVHLEGFGGDTGIGLVEVYELGEVP
;
A
#
# COMPACT_ATOMS: atom_id res chain seq x y z
N PHE A 1 36.35 -5.94 -21.66
CA PHE A 1 35.54 -5.53 -20.49
C PHE A 1 34.19 -6.19 -20.67
N LEU A 2 33.57 -6.70 -19.60
CA LEU A 2 32.24 -7.29 -19.69
C LEU A 2 31.23 -6.18 -20.06
N GLN A 3 30.41 -6.42 -21.07
CA GLN A 3 29.29 -5.58 -21.47
C GLN A 3 27.98 -6.27 -21.11
N PHE A 4 27.07 -5.54 -20.45
CA PHE A 4 25.74 -6.07 -20.18
C PHE A 4 24.66 -5.08 -20.63
N GLY A 5 23.57 -5.62 -21.16
CA GLY A 5 22.40 -4.85 -21.58
C GLY A 5 21.32 -4.79 -20.50
N GLU A 6 20.67 -3.64 -20.38
CA GLU A 6 19.42 -3.51 -19.64
C GLU A 6 18.25 -3.77 -20.58
N VAL A 7 17.63 -4.95 -20.45
CA VAL A 7 16.48 -5.37 -21.24
C VAL A 7 15.35 -5.68 -20.27
N PHE A 8 14.40 -4.76 -20.14
CA PHE A 8 13.31 -4.88 -19.17
C PHE A 8 12.26 -5.91 -19.59
N ASN A 9 12.55 -7.19 -19.39
CA ASN A 9 11.64 -8.30 -19.68
C ASN A 9 11.91 -9.48 -18.74
N GLY A 10 10.87 -10.18 -18.28
CA GLY A 10 11.00 -11.29 -17.33
C GLY A 10 11.19 -12.68 -17.94
N ASP A 11 11.08 -12.83 -19.26
CA ASP A 11 11.13 -14.12 -19.94
C ASP A 11 12.57 -14.50 -20.34
N PRO A 12 13.16 -15.56 -19.74
CA PRO A 12 14.49 -16.05 -20.12
C PRO A 12 14.62 -16.37 -21.62
N ARG A 13 13.54 -16.77 -22.30
CA ARG A 13 13.56 -17.05 -23.74
C ARG A 13 13.78 -15.82 -24.58
N TYR A 14 13.31 -14.66 -24.12
CA TYR A 14 13.55 -13.39 -24.77
C TYR A 14 14.89 -12.79 -24.35
N LEU A 15 15.16 -12.72 -23.05
CA LEU A 15 16.40 -12.17 -22.49
C LEU A 15 17.65 -12.84 -23.08
N SER A 16 17.66 -14.17 -23.17
CA SER A 16 18.79 -14.93 -23.73
C SER A 16 19.08 -14.66 -25.20
N GLN A 17 18.16 -14.08 -25.97
CA GLN A 17 18.42 -13.72 -27.36
C GLN A 17 19.47 -12.60 -27.45
N TRP A 18 19.57 -11.75 -26.44
CA TRP A 18 20.51 -10.63 -26.45
C TRP A 18 21.95 -11.08 -26.25
N SER A 19 22.17 -12.06 -25.36
CA SER A 19 23.51 -12.64 -25.19
C SER A 19 23.88 -13.55 -26.34
N THR A 20 22.93 -14.40 -26.77
CA THR A 20 23.26 -15.44 -27.76
C THR A 20 23.19 -14.97 -29.21
N ALA A 21 22.43 -13.92 -29.53
CA ALA A 21 22.15 -13.49 -30.92
C ALA A 21 22.58 -12.06 -31.23
N ALA A 22 22.41 -11.14 -30.28
CA ALA A 22 22.68 -9.72 -30.50
C ALA A 22 24.15 -9.32 -30.24
N GLY A 23 24.97 -10.24 -29.71
CA GLY A 23 26.40 -10.02 -29.51
C GLY A 23 26.75 -9.13 -28.32
N ILE A 24 25.87 -9.06 -27.32
CA ILE A 24 26.17 -8.46 -26.00
C ILE A 24 26.66 -9.59 -25.09
N ASP A 25 27.70 -9.38 -24.26
CA ASP A 25 28.23 -10.49 -23.44
C ASP A 25 27.17 -11.06 -22.48
N THR A 26 26.30 -10.22 -21.92
CA THR A 26 25.23 -10.63 -21.01
C THR A 26 24.12 -9.57 -20.83
N VAL A 27 23.15 -9.81 -19.95
CA VAL A 27 22.05 -8.88 -19.62
C VAL A 27 21.78 -8.82 -18.11
N LEU A 28 21.02 -7.80 -17.69
CA LEU A 28 20.38 -7.77 -16.38
C LEU A 28 19.34 -8.88 -16.24
N ASP A 29 19.39 -9.65 -15.14
CA ASP A 29 18.51 -10.80 -14.88
C ASP A 29 17.17 -10.36 -14.26
N PHE A 30 16.33 -9.69 -15.05
CA PHE A 30 14.96 -9.34 -14.62
C PHE A 30 14.08 -10.56 -14.35
N GLY A 31 14.37 -11.70 -15.00
CA GLY A 31 13.74 -12.98 -14.69
C GLY A 31 13.94 -13.35 -13.22
N LEU A 32 15.18 -13.29 -12.73
CA LEU A 32 15.48 -13.52 -11.31
C LEU A 32 14.78 -12.55 -10.38
N VAL A 33 14.78 -11.24 -10.67
CA VAL A 33 14.14 -10.23 -9.83
C VAL A 33 12.67 -10.58 -9.56
N PHE A 34 11.91 -10.87 -10.62
CA PHE A 34 10.48 -11.15 -10.51
C PHE A 34 10.21 -12.44 -9.75
N GLN A 35 10.97 -13.50 -10.01
CA GLN A 35 10.77 -14.78 -9.33
C GLN A 35 11.27 -14.76 -7.88
N MET A 36 12.32 -13.99 -7.57
CA MET A 36 12.78 -13.79 -6.20
C MET A 36 11.76 -13.02 -5.37
N ARG A 37 11.08 -12.02 -5.95
CA ARG A 37 9.96 -11.33 -5.29
C ARG A 37 8.81 -12.29 -4.97
N GLU A 38 8.43 -13.15 -5.92
CA GLU A 38 7.39 -14.16 -5.66
C GLU A 38 7.78 -15.11 -4.52
N PHE A 39 9.00 -15.65 -4.54
CA PHE A 39 9.44 -16.62 -3.53
C PHE A 39 9.67 -16.00 -2.15
N VAL A 40 10.42 -14.90 -2.08
CA VAL A 40 10.83 -14.27 -0.82
C VAL A 40 9.73 -13.35 -0.30
N SER A 41 9.46 -12.25 -1.02
CA SER A 41 8.56 -11.19 -0.57
C SER A 41 7.11 -11.66 -0.43
N ARG A 42 6.61 -12.45 -1.38
CA ARG A 42 5.21 -12.93 -1.43
C ARG A 42 5.00 -14.34 -0.89
N GLY A 43 6.07 -15.07 -0.60
CA GLY A 43 5.98 -16.41 0.01
C GLY A 43 5.37 -17.48 -0.89
N ARG A 44 5.53 -17.35 -2.21
CA ARG A 44 5.07 -18.35 -3.19
C ARG A 44 5.95 -19.60 -3.19
N SER A 45 5.51 -20.61 -3.92
CA SER A 45 6.22 -21.89 -4.05
C SER A 45 7.63 -21.72 -4.61
N SER A 46 8.58 -22.52 -4.13
CA SER A 46 9.93 -22.70 -4.68
C SER A 46 9.92 -23.13 -6.15
N ASP A 47 8.81 -23.67 -6.65
CA ASP A 47 8.62 -24.00 -8.07
C ASP A 47 8.88 -22.78 -8.97
N THR A 48 8.60 -21.57 -8.48
CA THR A 48 8.85 -20.32 -9.21
C THR A 48 10.34 -20.14 -9.55
N LEU A 49 11.23 -20.50 -8.61
CA LEU A 49 12.68 -20.45 -8.80
C LEU A 49 13.19 -21.67 -9.57
N TYR A 50 12.69 -22.88 -9.28
CA TYR A 50 13.08 -24.08 -10.04
C TYR A 50 12.76 -23.93 -11.53
N ASN A 51 11.59 -23.39 -11.88
CA ASN A 51 11.20 -23.15 -13.27
C ASN A 51 12.03 -22.07 -13.95
N LEU A 52 12.52 -21.07 -13.21
CA LEU A 52 13.42 -20.06 -13.74
C LEU A 52 14.78 -20.68 -14.08
N PHE A 53 15.40 -21.34 -13.09
CA PHE A 53 16.75 -21.88 -13.26
C PHE A 53 16.80 -23.10 -14.19
N ASP A 54 15.71 -23.86 -14.36
CA ASP A 54 15.63 -24.90 -15.40
C ASP A 54 15.72 -24.32 -16.83
N GLN A 55 15.58 -23.01 -16.99
CA GLN A 55 15.68 -22.33 -18.29
C GLN A 55 17.06 -21.69 -18.54
N ASP A 56 18.02 -21.90 -17.64
CA ASP A 56 19.36 -21.29 -17.73
C ASP A 56 20.10 -21.66 -19.01
N ASP A 57 19.88 -22.86 -19.54
CA ASP A 57 20.53 -23.36 -20.75
C ASP A 57 20.13 -22.55 -22.00
N LEU A 58 19.06 -21.74 -21.94
CA LEU A 58 18.71 -20.79 -23.00
C LEU A 58 19.80 -19.75 -23.24
N TYR A 59 20.59 -19.43 -22.21
CA TYR A 59 21.72 -18.50 -22.29
C TYR A 59 23.02 -19.20 -22.68
N THR A 60 23.04 -20.53 -22.79
CA THR A 60 24.25 -21.28 -23.14
C THR A 60 24.48 -21.22 -24.65
N ASP A 61 25.57 -20.57 -25.04
CA ASP A 61 26.13 -20.69 -26.38
C ASP A 61 27.68 -20.77 -26.36
N HIS A 62 28.33 -20.46 -27.48
CA HIS A 62 29.79 -20.61 -27.61
C HIS A 62 30.60 -19.63 -26.75
N ASP A 63 30.01 -18.52 -26.30
CA ASP A 63 30.69 -17.44 -25.57
C ASP A 63 29.84 -16.81 -24.45
N SER A 64 28.59 -17.24 -24.26
CA SER A 64 27.69 -16.80 -23.20
C SER A 64 27.14 -17.98 -22.39
N ASN A 65 26.85 -17.69 -21.12
CA ASN A 65 26.23 -18.61 -20.17
C ASN A 65 25.47 -17.77 -19.13
N ALA A 66 24.46 -18.38 -18.52
CA ALA A 66 23.64 -17.74 -17.51
C ALA A 66 24.45 -17.30 -16.26
N ALA A 67 25.60 -17.94 -15.96
CA ALA A 67 26.54 -17.53 -14.91
C ALA A 67 27.13 -16.12 -15.09
N SER A 68 27.07 -15.55 -16.30
CA SER A 68 27.50 -14.18 -16.59
C SER A 68 26.41 -13.13 -16.31
N LEU A 69 25.15 -13.54 -16.10
CA LEU A 69 24.02 -12.62 -15.89
C LEU A 69 24.24 -11.72 -14.67
N VAL A 70 23.92 -10.45 -14.82
CA VAL A 70 23.98 -9.48 -13.72
C VAL A 70 22.70 -9.61 -12.90
N THR A 71 22.81 -10.21 -11.72
CA THR A 71 21.69 -10.54 -10.84
C THR A 71 21.45 -9.43 -9.82
N PHE A 72 20.20 -9.14 -9.49
CA PHE A 72 19.81 -8.08 -8.56
C PHE A 72 18.42 -8.35 -7.99
N LEU A 73 17.97 -7.55 -7.02
CA LEU A 73 16.64 -7.69 -6.38
C LEU A 73 15.74 -6.46 -6.57
N GLY A 74 16.33 -5.33 -6.96
CA GLY A 74 15.68 -4.05 -7.20
C GLY A 74 16.68 -3.09 -7.83
N ASN A 75 16.19 -2.05 -8.49
CA ASN A 75 17.03 -1.04 -9.12
C ASN A 75 16.34 0.34 -9.12
N HIS A 76 16.94 1.28 -9.85
CA HIS A 76 16.51 2.67 -9.93
C HIS A 76 15.25 2.92 -10.78
N ASP A 77 14.74 1.92 -11.49
CA ASP A 77 13.60 2.04 -12.41
C ASP A 77 12.38 1.27 -11.93
N ILE A 78 12.58 0.06 -11.40
CA ILE A 78 11.47 -0.79 -10.94
C ILE A 78 11.14 -0.59 -9.46
N GLY A 79 12.05 0.00 -8.68
CA GLY A 79 11.93 0.08 -7.23
C GLY A 79 13.01 -0.73 -6.50
N ARG A 80 13.20 -0.38 -5.23
CA ARG A 80 14.13 -1.05 -4.32
C ARG A 80 13.57 -2.37 -3.83
N PHE A 81 14.42 -3.30 -3.41
CA PHE A 81 13.92 -4.53 -2.78
C PHE A 81 13.14 -4.22 -1.50
N GLY A 82 13.63 -3.28 -0.68
CA GLY A 82 12.92 -2.80 0.51
C GLY A 82 11.53 -2.20 0.23
N PHE A 83 11.34 -1.57 -0.94
CA PHE A 83 10.01 -1.11 -1.40
C PHE A 83 9.06 -2.30 -1.57
N PHE A 84 9.48 -3.31 -2.34
CA PHE A 84 8.67 -4.50 -2.61
C PHE A 84 8.32 -5.27 -1.35
N LEU A 85 9.27 -5.39 -0.41
CA LEU A 85 9.03 -6.06 0.86
C LEU A 85 7.92 -5.38 1.66
N ARG A 86 7.93 -4.04 1.73
CA ARG A 86 6.87 -3.28 2.42
C ARG A 86 5.54 -3.33 1.69
N GLU A 87 5.55 -3.19 0.37
CA GLU A 87 4.34 -3.25 -0.44
C GLU A 87 3.63 -4.61 -0.27
N ASP A 88 4.38 -5.70 -0.36
CA ASP A 88 3.81 -7.05 -0.26
C ASP A 88 3.50 -7.46 1.20
N ASN A 89 4.06 -6.77 2.20
CA ASN A 89 3.95 -7.12 3.62
C ASN A 89 3.64 -5.89 4.51
N ALA A 90 2.62 -5.10 4.15
CA ALA A 90 2.33 -3.80 4.79
C ALA A 90 2.07 -3.85 6.32
N LEU A 91 1.64 -5.00 6.85
CA LEU A 91 1.37 -5.20 8.28
C LEU A 91 2.50 -5.96 9.00
N ALA A 92 3.60 -6.29 8.32
CA ALA A 92 4.69 -7.02 8.93
C ALA A 92 5.51 -6.10 9.84
N PRO A 93 5.95 -6.61 11.02
CA PRO A 93 6.87 -5.86 11.86
C PRO A 93 8.24 -5.70 11.16
N ASP A 94 9.02 -4.71 11.57
CA ASP A 94 10.33 -4.39 10.97
C ASP A 94 11.29 -5.58 10.98
N GLU A 95 11.27 -6.37 12.05
CA GLU A 95 12.10 -7.57 12.19
C GLU A 95 11.79 -8.58 11.10
N ARG A 96 10.50 -8.74 10.75
CA ARG A 96 10.09 -9.62 9.66
C ARG A 96 10.57 -9.10 8.31
N LEU A 97 10.52 -7.78 8.10
CA LEU A 97 11.03 -7.18 6.86
C LEU A 97 12.55 -7.35 6.75
N LEU A 98 13.28 -7.29 7.87
CA LEU A 98 14.70 -7.57 7.92
C LEU A 98 14.99 -9.03 7.57
N ASP A 99 14.30 -10.01 8.17
CA ASP A 99 14.47 -11.44 7.86
C ASP A 99 14.24 -11.74 6.36
N LEU A 100 13.20 -11.12 5.76
CA LEU A 100 12.92 -11.25 4.33
C LEU A 100 14.02 -10.64 3.47
N ALA A 101 14.55 -9.47 3.86
CA ALA A 101 15.67 -8.83 3.18
C ALA A 101 16.92 -9.71 3.21
N GLU A 102 17.25 -10.25 4.38
CA GLU A 102 18.39 -11.15 4.58
C GLU A 102 18.27 -12.44 3.78
N LEU A 103 17.09 -13.07 3.72
CA LEU A 103 16.82 -14.22 2.86
C LEU A 103 17.03 -13.89 1.37
N GLY A 104 16.55 -12.73 0.92
CA GLY A 104 16.73 -12.26 -0.46
C GLY A 104 18.19 -12.07 -0.84
N TYR A 105 18.97 -11.34 -0.03
CA TYR A 105 20.41 -11.16 -0.29
C TYR A 105 21.18 -12.47 -0.13
N GLY A 106 20.80 -13.33 0.80
CA GLY A 106 21.35 -14.68 0.96
C GLY A 106 21.28 -15.49 -0.32
N LEU A 107 20.10 -15.52 -0.95
CA LEU A 107 19.90 -16.18 -2.24
C LEU A 107 20.67 -15.47 -3.35
N LEU A 108 20.60 -14.14 -3.46
CA LEU A 108 21.31 -13.36 -4.48
C LEU A 108 22.81 -13.68 -4.52
N PHE A 109 23.45 -13.81 -3.36
CA PHE A 109 24.89 -14.07 -3.26
C PHE A 109 25.28 -15.54 -3.38
N THR A 110 24.34 -16.47 -3.33
CA THR A 110 24.62 -17.92 -3.36
C THR A 110 24.18 -18.59 -4.66
N VAL A 111 23.23 -18.03 -5.40
CA VAL A 111 22.89 -18.47 -6.76
C VAL A 111 24.00 -18.10 -7.76
N ARG A 112 23.91 -18.64 -8.97
CA ARG A 112 24.76 -18.27 -10.11
C ARG A 112 24.66 -16.77 -10.42
N GLY A 113 25.63 -16.22 -11.16
CA GLY A 113 25.53 -14.87 -11.73
C GLY A 113 26.50 -13.87 -11.11
N GLN A 114 26.31 -12.59 -11.40
CA GLN A 114 27.09 -11.47 -10.90
C GLN A 114 26.20 -10.61 -10.00
N PRO A 115 26.21 -10.81 -8.67
CA PRO A 115 25.31 -10.11 -7.76
C PRO A 115 25.61 -8.61 -7.74
N CYS A 116 24.59 -7.81 -8.03
CA CYS A 116 24.59 -6.35 -8.00
C CYS A 116 23.63 -5.88 -6.91
N VAL A 117 24.17 -5.14 -5.94
CA VAL A 117 23.38 -4.51 -4.87
C VAL A 117 23.18 -3.05 -5.25
N TYR A 118 21.93 -2.60 -5.26
CA TYR A 118 21.61 -1.21 -5.54
C TYR A 118 21.92 -0.34 -4.30
N TYR A 119 22.54 0.81 -4.49
CA TYR A 119 23.08 1.61 -3.37
C TYR A 119 22.01 1.90 -2.31
N GLY A 120 22.37 1.83 -1.04
CA GLY A 120 21.47 2.13 0.07
C GLY A 120 20.59 0.96 0.53
N ASP A 121 20.49 -0.10 -0.26
CA ASP A 121 19.85 -1.35 0.16
C ASP A 121 20.57 -1.93 1.40
N GLU A 122 21.90 -1.81 1.47
CA GLU A 122 22.71 -2.20 2.62
C GLU A 122 22.40 -1.39 3.89
N GLN A 123 21.70 -0.27 3.73
CA GLN A 123 21.27 0.65 4.78
C GLN A 123 19.77 0.55 5.08
N GLY A 124 19.07 -0.42 4.47
CA GLY A 124 17.64 -0.63 4.68
C GLY A 124 16.75 0.41 3.99
N MET A 125 17.24 1.11 2.97
CA MET A 125 16.44 2.10 2.25
C MET A 125 15.28 1.45 1.51
N VAL A 126 14.12 2.09 1.57
CA VAL A 126 12.89 1.56 0.97
C VAL A 126 12.41 2.40 -0.21
N GLY A 127 12.66 3.71 -0.24
CA GLY A 127 12.04 4.60 -1.23
C GLY A 127 10.50 4.69 -1.13
N THR A 128 9.88 5.36 -2.10
CA THR A 128 8.43 5.60 -2.17
C THR A 128 7.74 4.95 -3.37
N GLY A 129 8.49 4.24 -4.21
CA GLY A 129 7.97 3.67 -5.46
C GLY A 129 9.07 3.16 -6.38
N GLY A 130 8.70 2.94 -7.65
CA GLY A 130 9.65 2.76 -8.76
C GLY A 130 10.38 4.05 -9.15
N ASP A 131 11.02 4.07 -10.32
CA ASP A 131 11.78 5.20 -10.93
C ASP A 131 12.35 6.21 -9.92
N THR A 132 11.88 7.45 -9.94
CA THR A 132 12.37 8.52 -9.06
C THR A 132 12.17 8.18 -7.59
N GLY A 133 11.10 7.48 -7.24
CA GLY A 133 10.81 6.97 -5.89
C GLY A 133 11.87 6.05 -5.31
N ALA A 134 12.69 5.40 -6.16
CA ALA A 134 13.78 4.52 -5.77
C ALA A 134 15.13 5.25 -5.59
N ARG A 135 15.20 6.57 -5.80
CA ARG A 135 16.46 7.33 -5.87
C ARG A 135 16.69 8.21 -4.63
N GLU A 136 16.40 7.65 -3.46
CA GLU A 136 16.60 8.29 -2.15
C GLU A 136 18.09 8.60 -1.87
N ASP A 137 18.37 9.72 -1.20
CA ASP A 137 19.73 10.17 -0.89
C ASP A 137 20.44 9.24 0.13
N MET A 138 21.75 9.02 -0.05
CA MET A 138 22.60 8.36 0.97
C MET A 138 22.97 9.29 2.12
N PHE A 139 23.01 10.60 1.88
CA PHE A 139 23.15 11.61 2.93
C PHE A 139 21.77 11.97 3.50
N ALA A 140 21.73 12.68 4.63
CA ALA A 140 20.50 13.18 5.23
C ALA A 140 19.64 13.93 4.20
N THR A 141 18.45 13.38 3.89
CA THR A 141 17.66 13.88 2.77
C THR A 141 16.95 15.19 3.10
N ALA A 142 16.97 16.12 2.14
CA ALA A 142 16.16 17.32 2.20
C ALA A 142 14.73 17.09 1.67
N ALA A 143 14.53 16.04 0.88
CA ALA A 143 13.26 15.73 0.23
C ALA A 143 12.22 15.24 1.25
N SER A 144 11.10 15.97 1.37
CA SER A 144 10.03 15.64 2.33
C SER A 144 9.47 14.22 2.13
N GLY A 145 9.42 13.73 0.89
CA GLY A 145 8.93 12.38 0.58
C GLY A 145 9.81 11.24 1.11
N TYR A 146 11.07 11.52 1.47
CA TYR A 146 12.00 10.52 2.02
C TYR A 146 12.32 10.74 3.49
N ARG A 147 12.19 11.98 3.98
CA ARG A 147 12.63 12.38 5.33
C ARG A 147 12.08 11.47 6.43
N ASP A 148 10.79 11.16 6.36
CA ASP A 148 10.11 10.38 7.40
C ASP A 148 10.10 8.88 7.11
N LEU A 149 10.69 8.43 5.99
CA LEU A 149 10.74 7.01 5.67
C LEU A 149 11.61 6.27 6.66
N ARG A 150 10.96 5.35 7.38
CA ARG A 150 11.63 4.38 8.22
C ARG A 150 12.48 3.44 7.36
N ARG A 151 13.66 3.05 7.81
CA ARG A 151 14.51 2.07 7.11
C ARG A 151 14.34 0.67 7.69
N ILE A 152 14.57 -0.37 6.90
CA ILE A 152 14.49 -1.77 7.35
C ILE A 152 15.74 -2.10 8.17
N GLY A 153 15.57 -2.64 9.37
CA GLY A 153 16.67 -3.04 10.25
C GLY A 153 17.23 -1.93 11.14
N THR A 154 16.58 -0.76 11.19
CA THR A 154 16.93 0.34 12.09
C THR A 154 15.74 1.26 12.36
N SER A 155 15.73 1.94 13.51
CA SER A 155 14.74 2.99 13.79
C SER A 155 15.06 4.33 13.12
N ALA A 156 16.24 4.47 12.53
CA ALA A 156 16.67 5.70 11.85
C ALA A 156 15.90 5.93 10.53
N ARG A 157 15.60 7.20 10.23
CA ARG A 157 14.79 7.62 9.07
C ARG A 157 15.63 8.20 7.93
N GLY A 158 14.98 8.93 7.01
CA GLY A 158 15.57 9.62 5.87
C GLY A 158 16.42 10.83 6.21
N ASP A 159 16.16 11.44 7.35
CA ASP A 159 16.71 12.71 7.82
C ASP A 159 18.15 12.64 8.36
N VAL A 160 18.80 11.47 8.28
CA VAL A 160 20.17 11.24 8.73
C VAL A 160 21.02 10.59 7.64
N ASP A 161 22.34 10.73 7.75
CA ASP A 161 23.30 10.06 6.88
C ASP A 161 23.19 8.52 6.98
N LYS A 162 23.32 7.84 5.85
CA LYS A 162 23.11 6.40 5.68
C LYS A 162 24.42 5.74 5.27
N TYR A 163 25.46 5.85 6.09
CA TYR A 163 26.75 5.20 5.88
C TYR A 163 27.12 4.31 7.08
N ASP A 164 26.11 3.69 7.70
CA ASP A 164 26.30 2.91 8.93
C ASP A 164 26.81 1.50 8.61
N GLU A 165 28.11 1.27 8.83
CA GLU A 165 28.72 -0.07 8.71
C GLU A 165 28.25 -1.04 9.81
N ALA A 166 27.63 -0.52 10.88
CA ALA A 166 27.05 -1.35 11.94
C ALA A 166 25.67 -1.91 11.57
N HIS A 167 25.05 -1.40 10.50
CA HIS A 167 23.72 -1.79 10.04
C HIS A 167 23.64 -3.30 9.76
N PRO A 168 22.56 -3.99 10.16
CA PRO A 168 22.47 -5.44 10.03
C PRO A 168 22.59 -5.91 8.57
N LEU A 169 21.92 -5.24 7.63
CA LEU A 169 22.03 -5.56 6.20
C LEU A 169 23.44 -5.31 5.65
N TYR A 170 24.14 -4.26 6.10
CA TYR A 170 25.53 -4.00 5.70
C TYR A 170 26.45 -5.15 6.14
N LYS A 171 26.36 -5.58 7.40
CA LYS A 171 27.13 -6.71 7.93
C LYS A 171 26.80 -8.01 7.22
N MET A 172 25.51 -8.28 7.00
CA MET A 172 25.05 -9.48 6.30
C MET A 172 25.62 -9.53 4.88
N ILE A 173 25.48 -8.46 4.11
CA ILE A 173 26.01 -8.36 2.75
C ILE A 173 27.54 -8.48 2.74
N ALA A 174 28.25 -7.88 3.70
CA ALA A 174 29.69 -8.03 3.83
C ALA A 174 30.12 -9.49 4.10
N HIS A 175 29.41 -10.21 4.98
CA HIS A 175 29.66 -11.63 5.23
C HIS A 175 29.35 -12.51 4.00
N LEU A 176 28.27 -12.22 3.27
CA LEU A 176 27.92 -12.92 2.04
C LEU A 176 28.94 -12.67 0.92
N ALA A 177 29.42 -11.44 0.79
CA ALA A 177 30.49 -11.10 -0.13
C ALA A 177 31.78 -11.84 0.22
N GLU A 178 32.13 -11.95 1.51
CA GLU A 178 33.28 -12.73 1.97
C GLU A 178 33.12 -14.23 1.70
N LEU A 179 31.92 -14.77 1.95
CA LEU A 179 31.57 -16.15 1.66
C LEU A 179 31.78 -16.47 0.17
N ARG A 180 31.24 -15.63 -0.72
CA ARG A 180 31.36 -15.80 -2.18
C ARG A 180 32.80 -15.60 -2.66
N ARG A 181 33.55 -14.67 -2.05
CA ARG A 181 34.96 -14.43 -2.37
C ARG A 181 35.83 -15.63 -1.99
N SER A 182 35.59 -16.23 -0.83
CA SER A 182 36.40 -17.30 -0.25
C SER A 182 36.16 -18.69 -0.85
N HIS A 183 35.07 -18.88 -1.60
CA HIS A 183 34.68 -20.19 -2.12
C HIS A 183 34.37 -20.10 -3.62
N ALA A 184 35.26 -20.66 -4.47
CA ALA A 184 35.14 -20.55 -5.92
C ALA A 184 33.82 -21.13 -6.45
N ALA A 185 33.33 -22.21 -5.84
CA ALA A 185 32.05 -22.83 -6.24
C ALA A 185 30.86 -21.87 -6.17
N LEU A 186 30.82 -20.98 -5.17
CA LEU A 186 29.74 -20.01 -5.03
C LEU A 186 29.89 -18.87 -6.05
N ARG A 187 31.11 -18.57 -6.49
CA ARG A 187 31.37 -17.51 -7.47
C ARG A 187 31.10 -17.96 -8.90
N ASP A 188 31.69 -19.10 -9.28
CA ASP A 188 31.89 -19.49 -10.68
C ASP A 188 31.40 -20.92 -10.96
N GLY A 189 31.03 -21.68 -9.93
CA GLY A 189 30.71 -23.10 -10.05
C GLY A 189 29.31 -23.39 -10.61
N ALA A 190 29.18 -24.56 -11.22
CA ALA A 190 27.93 -25.12 -11.73
C ALA A 190 26.83 -25.09 -10.66
N MET A 191 25.60 -24.76 -11.05
CA MET A 191 24.44 -24.72 -10.15
C MET A 191 23.47 -25.85 -10.46
N TRP A 192 23.26 -26.75 -9.51
CA TRP A 192 22.43 -27.94 -9.68
C TRP A 192 21.20 -27.85 -8.81
N LEU A 193 20.02 -27.88 -9.42
CA LEU A 193 18.77 -27.83 -8.68
C LEU A 193 18.56 -29.12 -7.87
N ARG A 194 18.16 -28.97 -6.60
CA ARG A 194 17.90 -30.09 -5.68
C ARG A 194 16.46 -30.00 -5.16
N PRO A 195 15.44 -30.22 -6.00
CA PRO A 195 14.05 -30.17 -5.55
C PRO A 195 13.79 -31.19 -4.43
N VAL A 196 13.15 -30.72 -3.36
CA VAL A 196 12.92 -31.48 -2.11
C VAL A 196 11.44 -31.80 -1.86
N GLY A 197 10.54 -31.30 -2.70
CA GLY A 197 9.09 -31.54 -2.63
C GLY A 197 8.32 -30.68 -1.62
N ASP A 198 9.00 -30.06 -0.65
CA ASP A 198 8.39 -29.00 0.18
C ASP A 198 8.46 -27.67 -0.58
N GLN A 199 7.29 -27.14 -0.95
CA GLN A 199 7.15 -25.92 -1.74
C GLN A 199 7.69 -24.66 -1.04
N ARG A 200 7.99 -24.72 0.25
CA ARG A 200 8.58 -23.60 1.00
C ARG A 200 10.11 -23.59 0.92
N VAL A 201 10.71 -24.67 0.41
CA VAL A 201 12.14 -24.90 0.47
C VAL A 201 12.76 -24.86 -0.93
N PHE A 202 13.65 -23.89 -1.12
CA PHE A 202 14.51 -23.84 -2.29
C PHE A 202 15.89 -24.39 -1.93
N ALA A 203 16.34 -25.40 -2.67
CA ALA A 203 17.62 -26.05 -2.45
C ALA A 203 18.36 -26.32 -3.76
N PHE A 204 19.67 -26.10 -3.73
CA PHE A 204 20.55 -26.33 -4.88
C PHE A 204 21.98 -26.62 -4.42
N SER A 205 22.76 -27.25 -5.27
CA SER A 205 24.19 -27.44 -5.07
C SER A 205 24.98 -26.46 -5.94
N ARG A 206 26.12 -25.97 -5.44
CA ARG A 206 27.14 -25.28 -6.21
C ARG A 206 28.40 -26.13 -6.22
N VAL A 207 28.99 -26.34 -7.38
CA VAL A 207 30.21 -27.16 -7.50
C VAL A 207 31.21 -26.52 -8.44
N ASP A 208 32.39 -26.22 -7.90
CA ASP A 208 33.51 -25.73 -8.68
C ASP A 208 34.16 -26.88 -9.48
N ARG A 209 34.63 -26.54 -10.68
CA ARG A 209 35.30 -27.46 -11.60
C ARG A 209 36.59 -28.05 -11.02
N ASP A 210 37.38 -27.23 -10.35
CA ASP A 210 38.74 -27.56 -9.91
C ASP A 210 38.79 -28.01 -8.44
N GLU A 211 38.14 -27.26 -7.54
CA GLU A 211 38.09 -27.56 -6.10
C GLU A 211 37.33 -28.87 -5.85
N ARG A 212 36.30 -29.15 -6.66
CA ARG A 212 35.50 -30.38 -6.62
C ARG A 212 34.76 -30.63 -5.29
N HIS A 213 34.61 -29.60 -4.46
CA HIS A 213 33.76 -29.65 -3.27
C HIS A 213 32.34 -29.20 -3.62
N GLU A 214 31.34 -29.96 -3.18
CA GLU A 214 29.93 -29.57 -3.28
C GLU A 214 29.56 -28.64 -2.13
N TYR A 215 28.84 -27.58 -2.46
CA TYR A 215 28.22 -26.67 -1.51
C TYR A 215 26.71 -26.80 -1.67
N VAL A 216 26.01 -27.26 -0.65
CA VAL A 216 24.55 -27.37 -0.65
C VAL A 216 23.99 -26.13 0.01
N VAL A 217 23.12 -25.42 -0.69
CA VAL A 217 22.39 -24.25 -0.20
C VAL A 217 20.94 -24.67 0.03
N VAL A 218 20.38 -24.32 1.19
CA VAL A 218 18.99 -24.62 1.54
C VAL A 218 18.38 -23.37 2.17
N ALA A 219 17.20 -22.98 1.69
CA ALA A 219 16.49 -21.79 2.12
C ALA A 219 15.02 -22.12 2.42
N ASN A 220 14.51 -21.66 3.55
CA ASN A 220 13.11 -21.79 3.97
C ASN A 220 12.41 -20.43 3.84
N ASN A 221 11.37 -20.30 3.00
CA ASN A 221 10.61 -19.07 2.89
C ASN A 221 9.37 -19.00 3.81
N SER A 222 9.18 -20.00 4.67
CA SER A 222 8.12 -20.00 5.67
C SER A 222 8.32 -18.85 6.66
N ARG A 223 7.25 -18.09 6.90
CA ARG A 223 7.24 -16.95 7.82
C ARG A 223 7.12 -17.35 9.29
N THR A 224 6.67 -18.57 9.57
CA THR A 224 6.28 -18.99 10.92
C THR A 224 6.73 -20.39 11.28
N GLU A 225 6.99 -21.24 10.29
CA GLU A 225 7.28 -22.66 10.51
C GLU A 225 8.74 -22.98 10.25
N SER A 226 9.35 -23.69 11.18
CA SER A 226 10.60 -24.40 10.92
C SER A 226 10.34 -25.61 10.04
N VAL A 227 11.27 -25.91 9.14
CA VAL A 227 11.20 -27.05 8.22
C VAL A 227 12.32 -28.03 8.52
N THR A 228 12.05 -29.33 8.44
CA THR A 228 13.08 -30.37 8.39
C THR A 228 13.02 -31.02 7.03
N VAL A 229 14.11 -30.90 6.27
CA VAL A 229 14.15 -31.30 4.86
C VAL A 229 15.32 -32.21 4.59
N THR A 230 15.12 -33.20 3.72
CA THR A 230 16.16 -34.13 3.27
C THR A 230 16.51 -33.81 1.82
N VAL A 231 17.72 -33.29 1.61
CA VAL A 231 18.21 -32.80 0.32
C VAL A 231 19.08 -33.87 -0.34
N PRO A 232 18.83 -34.25 -1.60
CA PRO A 232 19.75 -35.10 -2.35
C PRO A 232 21.08 -34.36 -2.58
N THR A 233 22.19 -35.05 -2.39
CA THR A 233 23.54 -34.50 -2.63
C THR A 233 24.31 -35.40 -3.59
N SER A 234 25.49 -34.94 -4.03
CA SER A 234 26.43 -35.77 -4.77
C SER A 234 27.42 -36.50 -3.85
N GLN A 235 27.16 -36.55 -2.53
CA GLN A 235 28.01 -37.23 -1.56
C GLN A 235 27.75 -38.74 -1.54
N ALA A 236 28.83 -39.52 -1.37
CA ALA A 236 28.70 -40.93 -1.05
C ALA A 236 28.08 -41.13 0.35
N PRO A 237 27.49 -42.30 0.63
CA PRO A 237 27.00 -42.62 1.97
C PRO A 237 28.07 -42.40 3.05
N GLY A 238 27.72 -41.66 4.10
CA GLY A 238 28.66 -41.28 5.16
C GLY A 238 29.55 -40.06 4.88
N GLY A 239 29.45 -39.44 3.69
CA GLY A 239 30.14 -38.17 3.39
C GLY A 239 29.69 -37.05 4.33
N ARG A 240 30.59 -36.13 4.69
CA ARG A 240 30.32 -35.10 5.71
C ARG A 240 30.24 -33.73 5.08
N LEU A 241 29.22 -32.96 5.44
CA LEU A 241 29.05 -31.58 5.00
C LEU A 241 29.07 -30.65 6.21
N ALA A 242 30.05 -29.75 6.23
CA ALA A 242 30.20 -28.75 7.28
C ALA A 242 29.46 -27.48 6.93
N ARG A 243 28.68 -26.94 7.88
CA ARG A 243 28.01 -25.66 7.68
C ARG A 243 29.05 -24.53 7.63
N VAL A 244 29.14 -23.84 6.50
CA VAL A 244 30.06 -22.70 6.29
C VAL A 244 29.34 -21.35 6.36
N PHE A 245 28.00 -21.34 6.33
CA PHE A 245 27.20 -20.15 6.55
C PHE A 245 25.84 -20.51 7.18
N ASP A 246 25.37 -19.62 8.06
CA ASP A 246 24.06 -19.68 8.69
C ASP A 246 23.54 -18.24 8.87
N SER A 247 22.35 -17.96 8.36
CA SER A 247 21.74 -16.63 8.44
C SER A 247 21.33 -16.22 9.86
N GLU A 248 21.04 -17.15 10.76
CA GLU A 248 20.75 -16.82 12.17
C GLU A 248 22.02 -16.45 12.95
N MET A 249 23.18 -16.90 12.48
CA MET A 249 24.48 -16.65 13.13
C MET A 249 25.55 -16.23 12.11
N PRO A 250 25.39 -15.08 11.43
CA PRO A 250 26.32 -14.65 10.39
C PRO A 250 27.72 -14.41 10.98
N GLY A 251 28.73 -15.11 10.46
CA GLY A 251 30.11 -14.99 10.94
C GLY A 251 30.50 -15.95 12.08
N ALA A 252 29.61 -16.84 12.52
CA ALA A 252 30.01 -17.97 13.36
C ALA A 252 31.00 -18.89 12.61
N PRO A 253 31.98 -19.51 13.29
CA PRO A 253 32.90 -20.47 12.66
C PRO A 253 32.14 -21.68 12.12
N ASP A 254 32.78 -22.44 11.22
CA ASP A 254 32.26 -23.71 10.66
C ASP A 254 31.43 -24.48 11.69
N GLY A 255 30.13 -24.63 11.40
CA GLY A 255 29.14 -25.20 12.31
C GLY A 255 29.14 -26.73 12.36
N ALA A 256 28.13 -27.29 13.03
CA ALA A 256 27.94 -28.73 13.14
C ALA A 256 27.92 -29.40 11.76
N GLU A 257 28.59 -30.56 11.66
CA GLU A 257 28.62 -31.37 10.44
C GLU A 257 27.33 -32.19 10.31
N VAL A 258 26.85 -32.32 9.08
CA VAL A 258 25.78 -33.25 8.72
C VAL A 258 26.41 -34.41 7.93
N THR A 259 26.05 -35.63 8.31
CA THR A 259 26.52 -36.84 7.63
C THR A 259 25.46 -37.30 6.63
N ALA A 260 25.87 -37.53 5.39
CA ALA A 260 25.01 -38.05 4.34
C ALA A 260 24.52 -39.46 4.67
N ASP A 261 23.22 -39.71 4.47
CA ASP A 261 22.57 -40.98 4.77
C ASP A 261 23.00 -42.13 3.83
N ALA A 262 22.38 -43.31 3.98
CA ALA A 262 22.67 -44.47 3.13
C ALA A 262 22.39 -44.25 1.62
N GLN A 263 21.66 -43.19 1.27
CA GLN A 263 21.36 -42.76 -0.10
C GLN A 263 22.16 -41.52 -0.51
N GLY A 264 23.12 -41.05 0.30
CA GLY A 264 23.90 -39.85 0.01
C GLY A 264 23.11 -38.55 0.20
N ARG A 265 22.06 -38.53 1.04
CA ARG A 265 21.22 -37.34 1.28
C ARG A 265 21.56 -36.65 2.60
N MET A 266 21.42 -35.34 2.64
CA MET A 266 21.66 -34.50 3.81
C MET A 266 20.32 -34.07 4.43
N THR A 267 20.11 -34.32 5.72
CA THR A 267 18.91 -33.82 6.43
C THR A 267 19.26 -32.64 7.32
N VAL A 268 18.56 -31.52 7.13
CA VAL A 268 18.77 -30.27 7.87
C VAL A 268 17.44 -29.71 8.39
N GLN A 269 17.50 -29.01 9.51
CA GLN A 269 16.40 -28.23 10.05
C GLN A 269 16.70 -26.74 9.85
N LEU A 270 15.73 -25.99 9.34
CA LEU A 270 15.80 -24.54 9.19
C LEU A 270 14.63 -23.89 9.93
N GLY A 271 14.90 -22.83 10.69
CA GLY A 271 13.92 -21.91 11.23
C GLY A 271 13.18 -21.13 10.14
N PRO A 272 12.12 -20.38 10.51
CA PRO A 272 11.41 -19.51 9.59
C PRO A 272 12.37 -18.51 8.92
N LEU A 273 12.22 -18.29 7.60
CA LEU A 273 13.04 -17.36 6.79
C LEU A 273 14.56 -17.61 6.80
N GLN A 274 15.03 -18.70 7.40
CA GLN A 274 16.44 -19.05 7.47
C GLN A 274 16.93 -19.67 6.15
N PHE A 275 18.17 -19.35 5.80
CA PHE A 275 18.97 -20.10 4.83
C PHE A 275 20.36 -20.48 5.39
N GLY A 276 20.95 -21.53 4.84
CA GLY A 276 22.27 -22.01 5.21
C GLY A 276 23.06 -22.58 4.03
N VAL A 277 24.38 -22.68 4.21
CA VAL A 277 25.31 -23.25 3.22
C VAL A 277 26.18 -24.31 3.88
N TRP A 278 26.21 -25.50 3.30
CA TRP A 278 27.01 -26.64 3.77
C TRP A 278 28.02 -27.07 2.71
N ARG A 279 29.30 -27.10 3.07
CA ARG A 279 30.40 -27.54 2.21
C ARG A 279 30.77 -28.98 2.52
N ALA A 280 30.82 -29.83 1.51
CA ALA A 280 31.38 -31.18 1.62
C ALA A 280 32.85 -31.14 2.07
N ARG A 281 33.18 -31.89 3.12
CA ARG A 281 34.56 -32.00 3.63
C ARG A 281 35.44 -32.77 2.66
N GLU A 282 34.88 -33.82 2.07
CA GLU A 282 35.53 -34.59 1.03
C GLU A 282 35.16 -34.02 -0.35
N PRO A 283 36.09 -33.98 -1.31
CA PRO A 283 35.73 -33.68 -2.70
C PRO A 283 34.83 -34.79 -3.25
N LEU A 284 34.05 -34.47 -4.29
CA LEU A 284 33.16 -35.46 -4.93
C LEU A 284 33.93 -36.73 -5.30
N GLY A 285 33.32 -37.87 -4.98
CA GLY A 285 33.89 -39.20 -5.15
C GLY A 285 34.03 -39.63 -6.61
N ALA A 286 34.39 -40.89 -6.80
CA ALA A 286 34.64 -41.47 -8.11
C ALA A 286 33.46 -41.47 -9.08
N GLY A 287 32.23 -41.43 -8.54
CA GLY A 287 31.00 -41.71 -9.28
C GLY A 287 31.00 -43.07 -10.00
N THR A 288 29.91 -43.36 -10.70
CA THR A 288 29.92 -44.41 -11.72
C THR A 288 30.40 -43.79 -13.04
N PRO A 289 31.39 -44.36 -13.75
CA PRO A 289 31.87 -43.80 -15.01
C PRO A 289 30.75 -43.66 -16.04
N ILE A 290 30.74 -42.54 -16.76
CA ILE A 290 29.85 -42.38 -17.92
C ILE A 290 30.20 -43.43 -18.98
N THR A 291 29.18 -44.11 -19.53
CA THR A 291 29.38 -45.19 -20.51
C THR A 291 28.79 -44.88 -21.87
N SER A 292 27.76 -44.05 -21.94
CA SER A 292 27.13 -43.62 -23.19
C SER A 292 26.55 -42.21 -23.07
N LEU A 293 26.41 -41.57 -24.23
CA LEU A 293 25.79 -40.27 -24.42
C LEU A 293 24.83 -40.37 -25.61
N GLN A 294 23.57 -39.98 -25.42
CA GLN A 294 22.60 -39.84 -26.50
C GLN A 294 22.32 -38.37 -26.78
N VAL A 295 22.38 -37.97 -28.06
CA VAL A 295 22.00 -36.62 -28.50
C VAL A 295 20.66 -36.70 -29.22
N SER A 296 19.75 -35.81 -28.85
CA SER A 296 18.45 -35.68 -29.52
C SER A 296 18.10 -34.23 -29.82
N VAL A 297 17.30 -34.03 -30.87
CA VAL A 297 16.69 -32.75 -31.23
C VAL A 297 15.19 -32.97 -31.29
N PRO A 298 14.45 -32.78 -30.19
CA PRO A 298 13.04 -33.19 -30.09
C PRO A 298 12.12 -32.56 -31.14
N SER A 299 12.45 -31.36 -31.62
CA SER A 299 11.69 -30.64 -32.65
C SER A 299 11.95 -31.11 -34.08
N ALA A 300 12.93 -31.99 -34.31
CA ALA A 300 13.26 -32.48 -35.65
C ALA A 300 12.27 -33.55 -36.11
N ASN A 301 11.48 -33.26 -37.14
CA ASN A 301 10.56 -34.23 -37.75
C ASN A 301 11.21 -34.86 -38.99
N GLY A 302 11.49 -36.16 -38.94
CA GLY A 302 12.20 -36.85 -40.02
C GLY A 302 13.60 -36.29 -40.31
N GLY A 303 14.26 -35.74 -39.28
CA GLY A 303 15.57 -35.08 -39.40
C GLY A 303 15.50 -33.60 -39.86
N VAL A 304 14.31 -33.05 -40.08
CA VAL A 304 14.14 -31.65 -40.48
C VAL A 304 13.72 -30.80 -39.28
N ILE A 305 14.51 -29.79 -38.96
CA ILE A 305 14.21 -28.76 -37.96
C ILE A 305 13.50 -27.60 -38.67
N THR A 306 12.26 -27.31 -38.29
CA THR A 306 11.54 -26.16 -38.82
C THR A 306 11.93 -24.91 -38.03
N VAL A 307 12.45 -23.89 -38.72
CA VAL A 307 12.85 -22.61 -38.15
C VAL A 307 11.92 -21.52 -38.69
N TRP A 308 11.38 -20.68 -37.80
CA TRP A 308 10.57 -19.51 -38.14
C TRP A 308 11.20 -18.27 -37.51
N ARG A 309 10.60 -17.10 -37.72
CA ARG A 309 10.95 -15.89 -36.98
C ARG A 309 9.99 -15.66 -35.83
N GLU A 310 10.52 -15.46 -34.65
CA GLU A 310 9.81 -15.07 -33.42
C GLU A 310 9.97 -13.57 -33.25
N THR A 311 8.86 -12.85 -33.16
CA THR A 311 8.88 -11.40 -32.94
C THR A 311 8.32 -11.08 -31.57
N THR A 312 9.12 -10.44 -30.73
CA THR A 312 8.76 -10.03 -29.38
C THR A 312 9.23 -8.59 -29.20
N GLU A 313 8.32 -7.71 -28.78
CA GLU A 313 8.60 -6.27 -28.57
C GLU A 313 9.20 -5.56 -29.80
N GLY A 314 8.83 -6.00 -31.00
CA GLY A 314 9.35 -5.45 -32.26
C GLY A 314 10.75 -5.93 -32.65
N GLN A 315 11.42 -6.71 -31.80
CA GLN A 315 12.65 -7.44 -32.15
C GLN A 315 12.29 -8.79 -32.76
N SER A 316 13.02 -9.21 -33.78
CA SER A 316 12.73 -10.47 -34.50
C SER A 316 13.98 -11.36 -34.56
N PHE A 317 13.88 -12.52 -33.92
CA PHE A 317 14.95 -13.52 -33.86
C PHE A 317 14.52 -14.82 -34.55
N PRO A 318 15.44 -15.59 -35.16
CA PRO A 318 15.13 -16.96 -35.56
C PRO A 318 14.73 -17.81 -34.36
N SER A 319 13.73 -18.67 -34.51
CA SER A 319 13.38 -19.66 -33.50
C SER A 319 14.54 -20.60 -33.24
N ARG A 320 14.58 -21.15 -32.02
CA ARG A 320 15.63 -22.06 -31.58
C ARG A 320 15.09 -23.48 -31.43
N ALA A 321 15.95 -24.46 -31.69
CA ALA A 321 15.66 -25.87 -31.43
C ALA A 321 16.47 -26.32 -30.20
N GLU A 322 15.79 -26.93 -29.24
CA GLU A 322 16.46 -27.62 -28.14
C GLU A 322 17.27 -28.78 -28.70
N VAL A 323 18.55 -28.83 -28.32
CA VAL A 323 19.43 -29.97 -28.49
C VAL A 323 19.72 -30.49 -27.09
N ARG A 324 19.43 -31.77 -26.84
CA ARG A 324 19.58 -32.39 -25.52
C ARG A 324 20.60 -33.52 -25.56
N ALA A 325 21.42 -33.60 -24.52
CA ALA A 325 22.30 -34.74 -24.26
C ALA A 325 21.85 -35.50 -23.01
N GLU A 326 21.69 -36.81 -23.13
CA GLU A 326 21.36 -37.71 -22.03
C GLU A 326 22.54 -38.64 -21.75
N LEU A 327 23.03 -38.62 -20.51
CA LEU A 327 24.15 -39.45 -20.05
C LEU A 327 23.64 -40.72 -19.38
N SER A 328 24.30 -41.84 -19.64
CA SER A 328 24.01 -43.10 -18.95
C SER A 328 25.30 -43.83 -18.54
N PRO A 329 25.45 -44.18 -17.25
CA PRO A 329 24.67 -43.67 -16.11
C PRO A 329 24.85 -42.15 -15.92
N GLN A 330 23.93 -41.50 -15.20
CA GLN A 330 24.07 -40.08 -14.86
C GLN A 330 25.22 -39.91 -13.84
N PRO A 331 26.24 -39.09 -14.14
CA PRO A 331 27.37 -38.88 -13.23
C PRO A 331 27.04 -37.85 -12.14
N ASP A 332 27.83 -37.88 -11.07
CA ASP A 332 27.80 -36.87 -9.99
C ASP A 332 28.28 -35.48 -10.43
N TYR A 333 28.93 -35.39 -11.61
CA TYR A 333 29.25 -34.17 -12.36
C TYR A 333 29.80 -34.52 -13.75
N ALA A 334 29.36 -33.80 -14.77
CA ALA A 334 29.97 -33.80 -16.10
C ALA A 334 29.80 -32.43 -16.77
N GLU A 335 30.73 -32.11 -17.66
CA GLU A 335 30.58 -31.02 -18.63
C GLU A 335 30.24 -31.63 -19.99
N VAL A 336 29.22 -31.11 -20.67
CA VAL A 336 28.81 -31.54 -22.01
C VAL A 336 29.07 -30.42 -22.99
N THR A 337 30.01 -30.62 -23.91
CA THR A 337 30.26 -29.69 -25.02
C THR A 337 29.48 -30.13 -26.25
N PHE A 338 28.65 -29.25 -26.77
CA PHE A 338 27.90 -29.44 -28.02
C PHE A 338 28.63 -28.75 -29.17
N ALA A 339 28.69 -29.42 -30.33
CA ALA A 339 29.29 -28.89 -31.53
C ALA A 339 28.52 -29.33 -32.79
N LEU A 340 28.46 -28.45 -33.78
CA LEU A 340 27.90 -28.73 -35.10
C LEU A 340 29.02 -29.10 -36.08
N GLU A 341 28.78 -30.12 -36.88
CA GLU A 341 29.64 -30.48 -38.03
C GLU A 341 28.78 -30.54 -39.29
N ARG A 342 29.19 -29.80 -40.32
CA ARG A 342 28.47 -29.76 -41.60
C ARG A 342 28.97 -30.87 -42.51
N THR A 343 28.07 -31.51 -43.25
CA THR A 343 28.45 -32.65 -44.11
C THR A 343 29.35 -32.24 -45.28
N ASP A 344 29.33 -30.98 -45.70
CA ASP A 344 30.19 -30.41 -46.74
C ASP A 344 31.56 -29.92 -46.21
N ARG A 345 31.75 -29.86 -44.90
CA ARG A 345 33.00 -29.46 -44.22
C ARG A 345 33.42 -30.51 -43.17
N PRO A 346 33.67 -31.77 -43.56
CA PRO A 346 33.99 -32.83 -42.61
C PRO A 346 35.26 -32.50 -41.82
N GLY A 347 35.21 -32.75 -40.51
CA GLY A 347 36.28 -32.45 -39.55
C GLY A 347 36.33 -31.00 -39.07
N GLN A 348 35.44 -30.12 -39.54
CA GLN A 348 35.31 -28.76 -39.02
C GLN A 348 34.12 -28.67 -38.07
N PHE A 349 34.40 -28.31 -36.82
CA PHE A 349 33.41 -28.20 -35.75
C PHE A 349 33.17 -26.75 -35.36
N GLU A 350 31.90 -26.38 -35.22
CA GLU A 350 31.44 -25.13 -34.63
C GLU A 350 30.92 -25.42 -33.24
N ILE A 351 31.52 -24.84 -32.19
CA ILE A 351 31.05 -25.03 -30.82
C ILE A 351 29.71 -24.34 -30.67
N LEU A 352 28.72 -25.09 -30.17
CA LEU A 352 27.39 -24.57 -29.88
C LEU A 352 27.25 -24.10 -28.44
N GLY A 353 28.01 -24.70 -27.51
CA GLY A 353 28.04 -24.32 -26.10
C GLY A 353 28.51 -25.45 -25.19
N VAL A 354 28.77 -25.11 -23.93
CA VAL A 354 29.15 -26.05 -22.87
C VAL A 354 28.17 -25.92 -21.72
N ASP A 355 27.59 -27.05 -21.32
CA ASP A 355 26.65 -27.14 -20.21
C ASP A 355 27.21 -28.04 -19.11
N ASP A 356 27.18 -27.59 -17.86
CA ASP A 356 27.73 -28.25 -16.68
C ASP A 356 26.68 -28.62 -15.63
N ALA A 357 25.39 -28.43 -15.95
CA ALA A 357 24.27 -28.76 -15.08
C ALA A 357 23.22 -29.61 -15.83
N PRO A 358 22.76 -30.73 -15.26
CA PRO A 358 21.66 -31.46 -15.86
C PRO A 358 20.33 -30.71 -15.65
N PRO A 359 19.40 -30.81 -16.62
CA PRO A 359 19.50 -31.60 -17.85
C PRO A 359 20.31 -30.88 -18.95
N TYR A 360 21.30 -31.58 -19.53
CA TYR A 360 22.26 -30.95 -20.44
C TYR A 360 21.64 -30.54 -21.78
N ARG A 361 21.60 -29.23 -22.07
CA ARG A 361 20.96 -28.65 -23.25
C ARG A 361 21.74 -27.49 -23.86
N VAL A 362 21.54 -27.30 -25.16
CA VAL A 362 21.80 -26.02 -25.84
C VAL A 362 20.64 -25.70 -26.77
N TYR A 363 20.39 -24.42 -27.04
CA TYR A 363 19.30 -23.98 -27.90
C TYR A 363 19.83 -23.48 -29.23
N TRP A 364 19.92 -24.42 -30.18
CA TRP A 364 20.54 -24.22 -31.48
C TRP A 364 19.70 -23.35 -32.41
N ARG A 365 20.38 -22.54 -33.22
CA ARG A 365 19.82 -21.81 -34.36
C ARG A 365 20.73 -21.98 -35.58
N PRO A 366 20.19 -21.89 -36.81
CA PRO A 366 21.01 -22.03 -38.00
C PRO A 366 22.04 -20.90 -38.10
N PRO A 367 23.34 -21.23 -38.28
CA PRO A 367 24.36 -20.23 -38.63
C PRO A 367 24.00 -19.48 -39.91
N ALA A 368 24.42 -18.23 -40.02
CA ALA A 368 24.06 -17.36 -41.14
C ALA A 368 24.49 -17.91 -42.52
N ASP A 369 25.54 -18.74 -42.56
CA ASP A 369 26.08 -19.35 -43.77
C ASP A 369 25.66 -20.83 -43.97
N LEU A 370 24.73 -21.34 -43.16
CA LEU A 370 24.11 -22.66 -43.33
C LEU A 370 22.85 -22.52 -44.19
N GLU A 371 22.82 -23.15 -45.37
CA GLU A 371 21.68 -23.05 -46.28
C GLU A 371 20.53 -24.01 -45.89
N PRO A 372 19.24 -23.63 -46.08
CA PRO A 372 18.13 -24.54 -45.83
C PRO A 372 18.25 -25.84 -46.63
N GLY A 373 17.96 -26.97 -46.00
CA GLY A 373 18.10 -28.31 -46.58
C GLY A 373 19.53 -28.86 -46.62
N GLN A 374 20.55 -28.06 -46.29
CA GLN A 374 21.91 -28.55 -46.12
C GLN A 374 21.98 -29.50 -44.92
N SER A 375 22.60 -30.67 -45.12
CA SER A 375 22.76 -31.65 -44.06
C SER A 375 23.90 -31.29 -43.09
N PHE A 376 23.69 -31.60 -41.83
CA PHE A 376 24.68 -31.47 -40.76
C PHE A 376 24.42 -32.54 -39.69
N ARG A 377 25.34 -32.63 -38.73
CA ARG A 377 25.16 -33.39 -37.49
C ARG A 377 25.51 -32.53 -36.29
N ILE A 378 24.91 -32.85 -35.16
CA ILE A 378 25.28 -32.28 -33.87
C ILE A 378 25.96 -33.37 -33.06
N VAL A 379 27.17 -33.09 -32.60
CA VAL A 379 27.99 -33.98 -31.77
C VAL A 379 28.03 -33.39 -30.37
N ALA A 380 27.88 -34.22 -29.35
CA ALA A 380 28.12 -33.84 -27.97
C ALA A 380 29.18 -34.73 -27.36
N THR A 381 30.09 -34.13 -26.60
CA THR A 381 31.12 -34.82 -25.83
C THR A 381 30.90 -34.50 -24.35
N ALA A 382 30.62 -35.52 -23.56
CA ALA A 382 30.64 -35.40 -22.11
C ALA A 382 32.02 -35.77 -21.58
N THR A 383 32.51 -34.97 -20.64
CA THR A 383 33.69 -35.28 -19.86
C THR A 383 33.30 -35.31 -18.39
N ASP A 384 33.44 -36.47 -17.76
CA ASP A 384 33.32 -36.56 -16.31
C ASP A 384 34.61 -36.08 -15.61
N ARG A 385 34.57 -35.99 -14.29
CA ARG A 385 35.70 -35.48 -13.48
C ARG A 385 36.99 -36.30 -13.57
N ARG A 386 36.96 -37.50 -14.16
CA ARG A 386 38.12 -38.40 -14.29
C ARG A 386 38.67 -38.42 -15.71
N GLY A 387 38.13 -37.58 -16.60
CA GLY A 387 38.49 -37.61 -18.01
C GLY A 387 37.95 -38.85 -18.71
N HIS A 388 36.93 -39.53 -18.16
CA HIS A 388 36.16 -40.43 -19.00
C HIS A 388 35.35 -39.58 -19.95
N HIS A 389 35.32 -40.02 -21.20
CA HIS A 389 34.64 -39.32 -22.27
C HIS A 389 33.54 -40.21 -22.82
N ALA A 390 32.35 -39.64 -22.99
CA ALA A 390 31.30 -40.23 -23.80
C ALA A 390 31.00 -39.27 -24.95
N VAL A 391 30.80 -39.84 -26.14
CA VAL A 391 30.47 -39.07 -27.34
C VAL A 391 29.19 -39.64 -27.93
N GLY A 392 28.30 -38.75 -28.34
CA GLY A 392 27.08 -39.07 -29.07
C GLY A 392 26.84 -38.05 -30.17
N SER A 393 26.05 -38.43 -31.16
CA SER A 393 25.65 -37.52 -32.23
C SER A 393 24.20 -37.72 -32.67
N ALA A 394 23.59 -36.62 -33.12
CA ALA A 394 22.36 -36.61 -33.89
C ALA A 394 22.72 -36.35 -35.36
N GLU A 395 22.55 -37.38 -36.18
CA GLU A 395 22.99 -37.42 -37.59
C GLU A 395 21.84 -37.07 -38.56
N GLY A 396 22.20 -36.67 -39.78
CA GLY A 396 21.23 -36.47 -40.86
C GLY A 396 20.25 -35.31 -40.63
N LEU A 397 20.65 -34.32 -39.83
CA LEU A 397 19.85 -33.14 -39.56
C LEU A 397 19.90 -32.18 -40.74
N SER A 398 18.81 -31.46 -40.95
CA SER A 398 18.73 -30.31 -41.86
C SER A 398 17.73 -29.31 -41.28
N TYR A 399 17.68 -28.09 -41.80
CA TYR A 399 16.65 -27.13 -41.41
C TYR A 399 15.86 -26.61 -42.60
N ALA A 400 14.59 -26.26 -42.36
CA ALA A 400 13.70 -25.63 -43.32
C ALA A 400 13.14 -24.34 -42.74
N ARG A 401 12.98 -23.31 -43.58
CA ARG A 401 12.34 -22.05 -43.17
C ARG A 401 10.83 -22.16 -43.29
N SER A 402 10.13 -21.83 -42.21
CA SER A 402 8.70 -21.53 -42.20
C SER A 402 8.52 -20.01 -42.12
N GLY A 403 7.31 -19.51 -42.43
CA GLY A 403 6.99 -18.07 -42.36
C GLY A 403 7.16 -17.49 -40.95
N THR A 404 6.89 -16.20 -40.78
CA THR A 404 6.89 -15.55 -39.46
C THR A 404 5.77 -16.14 -38.62
N VAL A 405 6.08 -16.58 -37.40
CA VAL A 405 5.08 -16.91 -36.38
C VAL A 405 5.20 -15.83 -35.33
N GLU A 406 4.13 -15.10 -35.08
CA GLU A 406 4.02 -14.31 -33.85
C GLU A 406 3.92 -15.32 -32.70
N VAL A 407 5.05 -15.62 -32.08
CA VAL A 407 5.10 -16.58 -30.98
C VAL A 407 4.58 -15.88 -29.74
N GLY A 408 3.36 -16.24 -29.37
CA GLY A 408 2.89 -16.09 -28.00
C GLY A 408 3.25 -17.31 -27.15
N VAL A 409 3.63 -17.09 -25.90
CA VAL A 409 3.92 -18.12 -24.88
C VAL A 409 2.72 -19.07 -24.72
N LYS A 410 2.96 -20.38 -24.60
CA LYS A 410 1.89 -21.35 -24.30
C LYS A 410 1.29 -21.05 -22.91
N GLY A 411 -0.02 -20.79 -22.84
CA GLY A 411 -0.69 -20.25 -21.65
C GLY A 411 -0.96 -18.74 -21.74
N SER A 412 -0.49 -18.10 -22.81
CA SER A 412 -0.83 -16.73 -23.12
C SER A 412 -2.27 -16.57 -23.57
N GLU A 413 -2.89 -15.52 -23.07
CA GLU A 413 -4.22 -15.08 -23.46
C GLU A 413 -4.10 -13.80 -24.28
N ILE A 414 -4.84 -13.75 -25.39
CA ILE A 414 -4.97 -12.52 -26.19
C ILE A 414 -5.49 -11.42 -25.25
N PRO A 415 -4.87 -10.22 -25.25
CA PRO A 415 -5.35 -9.11 -24.43
C PRO A 415 -6.85 -8.89 -24.62
N SER A 416 -7.59 -8.94 -23.54
CA SER A 416 -9.02 -8.66 -23.52
C SER A 416 -9.28 -7.55 -22.52
N PHE A 417 -10.00 -6.53 -22.96
CA PHE A 417 -10.36 -5.44 -22.09
C PHE A 417 -11.41 -5.89 -21.08
N THR A 418 -11.12 -5.72 -19.80
CA THR A 418 -12.01 -6.01 -18.67
C THR A 418 -12.80 -4.80 -18.22
N ALA A 419 -12.31 -3.60 -18.53
CA ALA A 419 -13.05 -2.34 -18.41
C ALA A 419 -12.70 -1.43 -19.58
N MET A 420 -13.72 -0.92 -20.27
CA MET A 420 -13.55 0.00 -21.40
C MET A 420 -13.61 1.44 -20.92
N PRO A 421 -12.91 2.37 -21.59
CA PRO A 421 -13.20 3.78 -21.39
C PRO A 421 -14.60 4.09 -21.88
N THR A 422 -15.35 4.77 -21.02
CA THR A 422 -16.60 5.41 -21.41
C THR A 422 -16.28 6.78 -21.99
N GLY A 423 -17.10 7.23 -22.94
CA GLY A 423 -17.04 8.63 -23.37
C GLY A 423 -17.22 9.56 -22.17
N VAL A 424 -16.48 10.66 -22.17
CA VAL A 424 -16.49 11.66 -21.10
C VAL A 424 -16.74 13.02 -21.70
N SER A 425 -17.57 13.81 -21.05
CA SER A 425 -17.68 15.24 -21.33
C SER A 425 -16.91 15.99 -20.25
N VAL A 426 -16.00 16.87 -20.66
CA VAL A 426 -15.18 17.69 -19.75
C VAL A 426 -15.16 19.13 -20.25
N GLU A 427 -15.08 20.10 -19.35
CA GLU A 427 -14.96 21.51 -19.72
C GLU A 427 -13.53 21.84 -20.17
N ALA A 428 -13.39 22.71 -21.18
CA ALA A 428 -12.07 23.10 -21.66
C ALA A 428 -11.21 23.69 -20.53
N GLY A 429 -9.92 23.35 -20.47
CA GLY A 429 -9.04 23.71 -19.35
C GLY A 429 -9.07 22.73 -18.17
N THR A 430 -10.11 21.92 -18.02
CA THR A 430 -10.17 20.93 -16.94
C THR A 430 -9.57 19.60 -17.38
N SER A 431 -8.53 19.15 -16.67
CA SER A 431 -7.84 17.92 -17.06
C SER A 431 -8.72 16.67 -16.82
N VAL A 432 -8.93 15.84 -17.84
CA VAL A 432 -9.71 14.60 -17.72
C VAL A 432 -8.83 13.36 -17.81
N ARG A 433 -9.19 12.31 -17.06
CA ARG A 433 -8.55 10.99 -17.11
C ARG A 433 -9.45 9.99 -17.83
N LEU A 434 -8.98 9.43 -18.94
CA LEU A 434 -9.56 8.24 -19.54
C LEU A 434 -8.87 7.02 -18.94
N SER A 435 -9.62 6.02 -18.49
CA SER A 435 -9.06 4.79 -17.92
C SER A 435 -9.52 3.57 -18.69
N VAL A 436 -8.68 2.55 -18.72
CA VAL A 436 -8.94 1.28 -19.38
C VAL A 436 -8.29 0.18 -18.54
N ALA A 437 -8.95 -0.97 -18.44
CA ALA A 437 -8.35 -2.16 -17.85
C ALA A 437 -8.39 -3.27 -18.89
N ALA A 438 -7.28 -3.99 -19.00
CA ALA A 438 -7.18 -5.16 -19.84
C ALA A 438 -6.50 -6.27 -19.06
N GLN A 439 -7.00 -7.49 -19.26
CA GLN A 439 -6.35 -8.71 -18.82
C GLN A 439 -5.73 -9.40 -20.03
N GLY A 440 -4.74 -10.23 -19.76
CA GLY A 440 -4.05 -11.02 -20.76
C GLY A 440 -2.90 -11.72 -20.05
N VAL A 441 -2.36 -12.73 -20.70
CA VAL A 441 -1.18 -13.42 -20.18
C VAL A 441 -0.08 -13.30 -21.22
N PRO A 442 1.02 -12.57 -20.97
CA PRO A 442 1.25 -11.70 -19.81
C PRO A 442 0.32 -10.49 -19.83
N GLU A 443 0.27 -9.77 -18.71
CA GLU A 443 -0.51 -8.55 -18.56
C GLU A 443 -0.16 -7.56 -19.70
N PRO A 444 -1.16 -7.08 -20.47
CA PRO A 444 -0.91 -6.26 -21.64
C PRO A 444 -0.47 -4.84 -21.26
N VAL A 445 0.49 -4.30 -21.99
CA VAL A 445 0.83 -2.88 -21.97
C VAL A 445 -0.30 -2.10 -22.65
N LEU A 446 -0.78 -1.06 -21.99
CA LEU A 446 -1.88 -0.24 -22.49
C LEU A 446 -1.33 1.02 -23.17
N GLU A 447 -1.81 1.34 -24.36
CA GLU A 447 -1.49 2.56 -25.10
C GLU A 447 -2.77 3.23 -25.61
N TRP A 448 -2.72 4.52 -25.89
CA TRP A 448 -3.84 5.32 -26.34
C TRP A 448 -3.51 6.05 -27.64
N VAL A 449 -4.48 6.08 -28.55
CA VAL A 449 -4.36 6.76 -29.85
C VAL A 449 -5.59 7.59 -30.16
N THR A 450 -5.44 8.62 -30.98
CA THR A 450 -6.57 9.34 -31.57
C THR A 450 -7.20 8.53 -32.71
N ASN A 451 -8.40 8.91 -33.14
CA ASN A 451 -9.09 8.27 -34.28
C ASN A 451 -8.33 8.40 -35.61
N GLU A 452 -7.40 9.35 -35.71
CA GLU A 452 -6.52 9.55 -36.87
C GLU A 452 -5.26 8.68 -36.80
N GLY A 453 -5.07 7.96 -35.70
CA GLY A 453 -3.98 7.01 -35.48
C GLY A 453 -2.76 7.59 -34.76
N GLU A 454 -2.82 8.86 -34.34
CA GLU A 454 -1.71 9.54 -33.67
C GLU A 454 -1.58 9.11 -32.20
N PRO A 455 -0.35 8.96 -31.66
CA PRO A 455 -0.13 8.59 -30.25
C PRO A 455 -0.70 9.63 -29.27
N ALA A 456 -1.49 9.19 -28.30
CA ALA A 456 -2.13 10.05 -27.29
C ALA A 456 -1.65 9.77 -25.84
N GLY A 457 -0.97 8.65 -25.59
CA GLY A 457 -0.32 8.34 -24.32
C GLY A 457 -0.24 6.83 -24.01
N ALA A 458 0.24 6.47 -22.83
CA ALA A 458 0.44 5.08 -22.41
C ALA A 458 0.06 4.84 -20.94
N GLY A 459 -0.26 3.59 -20.61
CA GLY A 459 -0.71 3.14 -19.31
C GLY A 459 -2.22 2.85 -19.23
N ALA A 460 -2.66 2.33 -18.08
CA ALA A 460 -4.07 2.05 -17.78
C ALA A 460 -4.97 3.30 -17.80
N TRP A 461 -4.37 4.47 -18.00
CA TRP A 461 -5.08 5.71 -18.18
C TRP A 461 -4.21 6.75 -18.89
N ILE A 462 -4.85 7.69 -19.58
CA ILE A 462 -4.23 8.94 -20.05
C ILE A 462 -4.93 10.12 -19.41
N LYS A 463 -4.17 11.21 -19.23
CA LYS A 463 -4.68 12.48 -18.75
C LYS A 463 -4.54 13.52 -19.86
N LEU A 464 -5.66 13.99 -20.39
CA LEU A 464 -5.68 15.20 -21.22
C LEU A 464 -5.55 16.38 -20.27
N ARG A 465 -4.49 17.19 -20.42
CA ARG A 465 -4.21 18.32 -19.53
C ARG A 465 -4.73 19.59 -20.17
N GLU A 466 -5.64 20.26 -19.47
CA GLU A 466 -6.23 21.52 -19.89
C GLU A 466 -6.72 21.54 -21.36
N PRO A 467 -7.49 20.51 -21.79
CA PRO A 467 -7.86 20.37 -23.20
C PRO A 467 -8.71 21.54 -23.68
N ASP A 468 -8.57 21.99 -24.92
CA ASP A 468 -9.47 22.95 -25.55
C ASP A 468 -10.55 22.28 -26.40
N GLU A 469 -11.49 23.05 -26.96
CA GLU A 469 -12.60 22.51 -27.78
C GLU A 469 -12.11 21.72 -29.02
N GLY A 470 -10.87 21.97 -29.48
CA GLY A 470 -10.21 21.26 -30.57
C GLY A 470 -9.48 19.97 -30.16
N ASP A 471 -9.19 19.80 -28.87
CA ASP A 471 -8.64 18.55 -28.29
C ASP A 471 -9.73 17.48 -28.08
N GLY A 472 -11.01 17.85 -28.25
CA GLY A 472 -12.13 16.93 -28.28
C GLY A 472 -12.06 15.97 -29.46
N GLY A 473 -12.37 14.69 -29.21
CA GLY A 473 -12.20 13.66 -30.23
C GLY A 473 -12.36 12.26 -29.70
N ALA A 474 -12.30 11.28 -30.61
CA ALA A 474 -12.37 9.88 -30.26
C ALA A 474 -10.97 9.34 -29.91
N PHE A 475 -10.84 8.80 -28.71
CA PHE A 475 -9.62 8.18 -28.19
C PHE A 475 -9.82 6.68 -28.06
N ALA A 476 -8.99 5.89 -28.73
CA ALA A 476 -9.01 4.44 -28.65
C ALA A 476 -7.87 3.93 -27.77
N ALA A 477 -8.19 3.02 -26.87
CA ALA A 477 -7.19 2.25 -26.13
C ALA A 477 -6.76 1.04 -26.95
N ARG A 478 -5.47 0.72 -26.92
CA ARG A 478 -4.89 -0.52 -27.42
C ARG A 478 -4.23 -1.27 -26.28
N ALA A 479 -4.59 -2.54 -26.12
CA ALA A 479 -3.95 -3.45 -25.21
C ALA A 479 -2.97 -4.30 -26.01
N ARG A 480 -1.68 -4.14 -25.73
CA ARG A 480 -0.57 -4.75 -26.44
C ARG A 480 0.18 -5.67 -25.50
N SER A 481 0.10 -6.96 -25.74
CA SER A 481 1.09 -7.90 -25.23
C SER A 481 1.94 -8.40 -26.40
N PHE A 482 2.93 -9.25 -26.14
CA PHE A 482 3.63 -9.94 -27.23
C PHE A 482 2.69 -10.89 -28.01
N VAL A 483 1.49 -11.20 -27.48
CA VAL A 483 0.54 -12.15 -28.08
C VAL A 483 -0.27 -11.51 -29.21
N ALA A 484 -0.77 -10.30 -28.98
CA ALA A 484 -1.55 -9.53 -29.95
C ALA A 484 -1.68 -8.07 -29.48
N THR A 485 -2.06 -7.19 -30.40
CA THR A 485 -2.57 -5.86 -30.07
C THR A 485 -4.07 -5.84 -30.35
N VAL A 486 -4.88 -5.64 -29.30
CA VAL A 486 -6.33 -5.48 -29.43
C VAL A 486 -6.66 -4.01 -29.26
N THR A 487 -7.31 -3.43 -30.26
CA THR A 487 -7.79 -2.03 -30.24
C THR A 487 -9.30 -2.04 -30.04
N HIS A 488 -9.81 -1.28 -29.08
CA HIS A 488 -11.25 -1.14 -28.89
C HIS A 488 -11.83 0.08 -29.62
N VAL A 489 -13.17 0.10 -29.79
CA VAL A 489 -13.94 1.25 -30.28
C VAL A 489 -13.66 2.47 -29.39
N PRO A 490 -13.40 3.65 -29.98
CA PRO A 490 -12.95 4.82 -29.25
C PRO A 490 -13.99 5.34 -28.24
N ALA A 491 -13.51 5.80 -27.08
CA ALA A 491 -14.26 6.68 -26.20
C ALA A 491 -14.22 8.10 -26.77
N VAL A 492 -15.38 8.69 -26.99
CA VAL A 492 -15.47 10.09 -27.42
C VAL A 492 -15.29 10.98 -26.20
N VAL A 493 -14.27 11.84 -26.25
CA VAL A 493 -14.11 12.97 -25.33
C VAL A 493 -14.78 14.16 -25.96
N GLU A 494 -15.87 14.62 -25.35
CA GLU A 494 -16.50 15.88 -25.71
C GLU A 494 -15.94 16.96 -24.79
N VAL A 495 -15.07 17.81 -25.33
CA VAL A 495 -14.59 18.97 -24.59
C VAL A 495 -15.63 20.07 -24.75
N GLY A 496 -16.45 20.25 -23.72
CA GLY A 496 -17.39 21.35 -23.60
C GLY A 496 -16.66 22.69 -23.41
N PRO A 497 -17.38 23.81 -23.52
CA PRO A 497 -16.80 25.13 -23.34
C PRO A 497 -16.14 25.23 -21.95
N ARG A 498 -15.09 26.05 -21.86
CA ARG A 498 -14.31 26.26 -20.64
C ARG A 498 -15.22 26.55 -19.44
N ALA A 499 -14.83 26.06 -18.27
CA ALA A 499 -15.56 26.33 -17.04
C ALA A 499 -15.52 27.82 -16.73
N LEU A 500 -16.66 28.41 -16.37
CA LEU A 500 -16.67 29.71 -15.70
C LEU A 500 -15.82 29.64 -14.43
N PRO A 501 -15.21 30.76 -13.97
CA PRO A 501 -14.43 30.75 -12.73
C PRO A 501 -15.24 30.18 -11.57
N LEU A 502 -14.59 29.52 -10.62
CA LEU A 502 -15.23 29.05 -9.39
C LEU A 502 -14.75 29.90 -8.23
N ILE A 503 -15.64 30.63 -7.59
CA ILE A 503 -15.31 31.34 -6.36
C ILE A 503 -15.26 30.31 -5.22
N VAL A 504 -14.04 30.00 -4.77
CA VAL A 504 -13.76 29.05 -3.67
C VAL A 504 -14.05 29.72 -2.35
N THR A 505 -13.48 30.89 -2.17
CA THR A 505 -13.69 31.72 -0.98
C THR A 505 -14.36 33.00 -1.45
N PRO A 506 -15.70 33.07 -1.44
CA PRO A 506 -16.38 34.32 -1.70
C PRO A 506 -16.03 35.34 -0.61
N PRO A 507 -16.17 36.64 -0.89
CA PRO A 507 -16.02 37.64 0.15
C PRO A 507 -16.94 37.29 1.32
N GLU A 508 -16.36 37.36 2.51
CA GLU A 508 -17.08 37.07 3.74
C GLU A 508 -17.80 38.32 4.24
N ASN A 509 -18.91 38.10 4.95
CA ASN A 509 -19.55 39.20 5.65
C ASN A 509 -18.54 39.84 6.59
N ARG A 510 -18.43 41.15 6.52
CA ARG A 510 -17.53 41.90 7.39
C ARG A 510 -18.35 42.82 8.24
N GLN A 511 -17.83 43.03 9.43
CA GLN A 511 -18.44 43.90 10.39
C GLN A 511 -17.39 44.85 10.92
N VAL A 512 -17.66 46.15 10.74
CA VAL A 512 -16.68 47.19 11.04
C VAL A 512 -17.39 48.38 11.71
N PRO A 513 -16.81 48.97 12.76
CA PRO A 513 -17.35 50.18 13.36
C PRO A 513 -17.24 51.37 12.40
N LEU A 514 -18.08 52.39 12.62
CA LEU A 514 -18.03 53.66 11.88
C LEU A 514 -16.62 54.28 11.94
N GLY A 515 -16.09 54.65 10.77
CA GLY A 515 -14.76 55.20 10.59
C GLY A 515 -13.64 54.15 10.48
N GLY A 516 -13.95 52.86 10.63
CA GLY A 516 -12.99 51.77 10.50
C GLY A 516 -12.57 51.49 9.06
N SER A 517 -11.76 50.44 8.87
CA SER A 517 -11.35 49.95 7.55
C SER A 517 -11.63 48.46 7.45
N VAL A 518 -12.00 48.01 6.25
CA VAL A 518 -12.38 46.63 5.97
C VAL A 518 -11.78 46.21 4.65
N VAL A 519 -11.37 44.93 4.58
CA VAL A 519 -10.90 44.29 3.35
C VAL A 519 -11.84 43.14 3.00
N PHE A 520 -12.38 43.18 1.80
CA PHE A 520 -13.02 42.03 1.17
C PHE A 520 -12.01 41.38 0.24
N SER A 521 -11.88 40.07 0.30
CA SER A 521 -11.02 39.29 -0.58
C SER A 521 -11.84 38.18 -1.21
N VAL A 522 -11.46 37.76 -2.40
CA VAL A 522 -12.02 36.58 -3.05
C VAL A 522 -10.90 35.62 -3.42
N GLU A 523 -11.09 34.34 -3.15
CA GLU A 523 -10.25 33.29 -3.72
C GLU A 523 -11.05 32.57 -4.78
N VAL A 524 -10.42 32.42 -5.94
CA VAL A 524 -11.04 31.86 -7.13
C VAL A 524 -10.18 30.69 -7.57
N ALA A 525 -10.82 29.55 -7.76
CA ALA A 525 -10.27 28.40 -8.45
C ALA A 525 -10.97 28.20 -9.80
N GLY A 526 -10.58 27.14 -10.49
CA GLY A 526 -10.84 26.98 -11.91
C GLY A 526 -9.69 27.58 -12.72
N ASP A 527 -9.88 27.59 -14.02
CA ASP A 527 -8.76 27.81 -14.93
C ASP A 527 -8.60 29.30 -15.22
N GLY A 528 -7.57 29.93 -14.63
CA GLY A 528 -7.16 31.31 -14.91
C GLY A 528 -6.46 31.50 -16.28
N PRO A 529 -6.10 32.72 -16.68
CA PRO A 529 -6.03 33.93 -15.87
C PRO A 529 -7.41 34.52 -15.53
N PHE A 530 -7.51 35.13 -14.35
CA PHE A 530 -8.74 35.77 -13.86
C PHE A 530 -8.67 37.29 -13.96
N ALA A 531 -9.80 37.91 -14.29
CA ALA A 531 -10.00 39.35 -14.16
C ALA A 531 -11.13 39.62 -13.16
N TYR A 532 -10.96 40.64 -12.32
CA TYR A 532 -11.88 40.96 -11.23
C TYR A 532 -12.53 42.32 -11.45
N GLN A 533 -13.73 42.50 -10.91
CA GLN A 533 -14.41 43.79 -10.86
C GLN A 533 -15.44 43.80 -9.73
N TRP A 534 -15.23 44.62 -8.70
CA TRP A 534 -16.13 44.70 -7.55
C TRP A 534 -17.39 45.54 -7.82
N THR A 535 -18.47 45.19 -7.13
CA THR A 535 -19.75 45.89 -7.12
C THR A 535 -20.18 46.24 -5.70
N HIS A 536 -20.87 47.37 -5.53
CA HIS A 536 -21.56 47.76 -4.31
C HIS A 536 -23.05 47.92 -4.62
N ASP A 537 -23.89 47.13 -3.96
CA ASP A 537 -25.34 47.02 -4.20
C ASP A 537 -25.72 46.82 -5.69
N GLY A 538 -24.84 46.15 -6.44
CA GLY A 538 -25.02 45.81 -7.85
C GLY A 538 -24.46 46.84 -8.83
N GLU A 539 -23.96 48.00 -8.37
CA GLU A 539 -23.28 48.99 -9.21
C GLU A 539 -21.76 48.76 -9.22
N LEU A 540 -21.11 48.92 -10.39
CA LEU A 540 -19.67 48.69 -10.54
C LEU A 540 -18.86 49.76 -9.83
N LEU A 541 -17.89 49.34 -9.01
CA LEU A 541 -16.93 50.22 -8.35
C LEU A 541 -15.74 50.51 -9.27
N ALA A 542 -15.62 51.75 -9.74
CA ALA A 542 -14.56 52.13 -10.66
C ALA A 542 -13.15 51.90 -10.08
N GLY A 543 -12.31 51.17 -10.80
CA GLY A 543 -10.92 50.89 -10.42
C GLY A 543 -10.74 49.84 -9.32
N ALA A 544 -11.79 49.09 -8.98
CA ALA A 544 -11.72 47.96 -8.06
C ALA A 544 -11.64 46.64 -8.87
N ASP A 545 -10.48 46.36 -9.44
CA ASP A 545 -10.21 45.27 -10.40
C ASP A 545 -9.20 44.23 -9.89
N GLU A 546 -8.90 44.27 -8.59
CA GLU A 546 -8.02 43.33 -7.89
C GLU A 546 -8.82 42.26 -7.12
N PRO A 547 -8.22 41.10 -6.77
CA PRO A 547 -8.89 40.06 -5.98
C PRO A 547 -9.24 40.51 -4.54
N SER A 548 -8.83 41.71 -4.13
CA SER A 548 -9.22 42.31 -2.86
C SER A 548 -9.68 43.76 -3.03
N LEU A 549 -10.75 44.14 -2.31
CA LEU A 549 -11.26 45.50 -2.17
C LEU A 549 -11.04 46.00 -0.76
N THR A 550 -10.36 47.14 -0.61
CA THR A 550 -10.16 47.80 0.68
C THR A 550 -11.00 49.07 0.77
N LEU A 551 -11.82 49.18 1.81
CA LEU A 551 -12.55 50.39 2.16
C LEU A 551 -11.95 50.99 3.43
N SER A 552 -11.70 52.29 3.43
CA SER A 552 -11.11 53.02 4.55
C SER A 552 -12.02 54.18 4.97
N GLY A 553 -12.19 54.38 6.28
CA GLY A 553 -13.07 55.42 6.80
C GLY A 553 -14.54 55.12 6.56
N VAL A 554 -14.94 53.85 6.78
CA VAL A 554 -16.28 53.30 6.47
C VAL A 554 -17.39 54.12 7.13
N ARG A 555 -18.37 54.53 6.32
CA ARG A 555 -19.55 55.31 6.71
C ARG A 555 -20.80 54.44 6.69
N ALA A 556 -21.88 54.95 7.26
CA ALA A 556 -23.17 54.25 7.25
C ALA A 556 -23.69 53.96 5.82
N GLU A 557 -23.33 54.80 4.85
CA GLU A 557 -23.68 54.65 3.43
C GLU A 557 -22.86 53.59 2.68
N ASP A 558 -21.75 53.14 3.26
CA ASP A 558 -20.95 52.03 2.73
C ASP A 558 -21.53 50.67 3.17
N ALA A 559 -22.48 50.67 4.12
CA ALA A 559 -23.20 49.46 4.51
C ALA A 559 -24.06 48.98 3.36
N GLY A 560 -23.92 47.69 3.02
CA GLY A 560 -24.52 47.17 1.81
C GLY A 560 -23.88 45.87 1.39
N ARG A 561 -24.22 45.44 0.18
CA ARG A 561 -23.75 44.17 -0.37
C ARG A 561 -22.57 44.42 -1.30
N TYR A 562 -21.44 43.78 -1.01
CA TYR A 562 -20.27 43.76 -1.87
C TYR A 562 -20.17 42.42 -2.56
N ALA A 563 -20.10 42.44 -3.88
CA ALA A 563 -19.82 41.25 -4.67
C ALA A 563 -18.68 41.54 -5.63
N VAL A 564 -18.05 40.49 -6.12
CA VAL A 564 -17.01 40.59 -7.14
C VAL A 564 -17.40 39.79 -8.35
N ARG A 565 -17.31 40.42 -9.51
CA ARG A 565 -17.40 39.74 -10.80
C ARG A 565 -16.03 39.23 -11.17
N VAL A 566 -15.95 37.95 -11.45
CA VAL A 566 -14.72 37.26 -11.82
C VAL A 566 -14.91 36.67 -13.20
N SER A 567 -13.97 36.93 -14.09
CA SER A 567 -14.00 36.38 -15.44
C SER A 567 -12.72 35.63 -15.79
N ASN A 568 -12.86 34.61 -16.63
CA ASN A 568 -11.76 33.94 -17.34
C ASN A 568 -12.13 33.80 -18.83
N GLY A 569 -11.36 32.99 -19.55
CA GLY A 569 -11.62 32.70 -20.97
C GLY A 569 -13.00 32.09 -21.28
N ALA A 570 -13.74 31.57 -20.30
CA ALA A 570 -15.10 31.03 -20.47
C ALA A 570 -16.22 32.06 -20.38
N GLY A 571 -16.01 33.13 -19.61
CA GLY A 571 -17.05 34.11 -19.29
C GLY A 571 -16.91 34.66 -17.87
N THR A 572 -17.97 35.29 -17.36
CA THR A 572 -17.97 36.02 -16.08
C THR A 572 -18.99 35.44 -15.12
N ILE A 573 -18.60 35.24 -13.87
CA ILE A 573 -19.50 34.95 -12.74
C ILE A 573 -19.45 36.07 -11.71
N GLU A 574 -20.46 36.15 -10.85
CA GLU A 574 -20.53 37.12 -9.75
C GLU A 574 -20.60 36.36 -8.43
N SER A 575 -19.84 36.81 -7.43
CA SER A 575 -19.84 36.20 -6.10
C SER A 575 -21.21 36.30 -5.44
N ARG A 576 -21.49 35.39 -4.49
CA ARG A 576 -22.50 35.72 -3.48
C ARG A 576 -22.06 37.00 -2.78
N PRO A 577 -22.97 37.94 -2.50
CA PRO A 577 -22.60 39.18 -1.87
C PRO A 577 -22.19 38.94 -0.42
N ALA A 578 -21.11 39.59 0.00
CA ALA A 578 -20.79 39.83 1.39
C ALA A 578 -21.55 41.05 1.88
N TRP A 579 -22.16 40.94 3.05
CA TRP A 579 -22.68 42.10 3.75
C TRP A 579 -21.56 42.82 4.46
N LEU A 580 -21.43 44.11 4.20
CA LEU A 580 -20.79 45.02 5.14
C LEU A 580 -21.84 45.46 6.15
N LEU A 581 -21.82 44.84 7.33
CA LEU A 581 -22.58 45.35 8.46
C LEU A 581 -21.73 46.40 9.16
N VAL A 582 -22.30 47.58 9.33
CA VAL A 582 -21.68 48.62 10.14
C VAL A 582 -22.36 48.51 11.53
N GLY A 583 -21.79 47.70 12.44
CA GLY A 583 -22.36 47.26 13.76
C GLY A 583 -21.53 46.17 14.49
N ASP A 584 -22.10 45.30 15.37
CA ASP A 584 -21.40 44.18 16.13
C ASP A 584 -21.91 42.71 15.88
N ALA A 585 -21.10 41.62 16.09
CA ALA A 585 -21.24 40.18 15.62
C ALA A 585 -21.78 39.13 16.65
N VAL A 586 -22.21 37.90 16.23
CA VAL A 586 -22.69 36.78 17.10
C VAL A 586 -21.96 35.43 16.84
N GLU A 587 -21.30 34.87 17.86
CA GLU A 587 -20.46 33.64 17.81
C GLU A 587 -21.24 32.31 17.68
N GLY A 588 -20.59 31.27 17.11
CA GLY A 588 -21.10 29.88 17.05
C GLY A 588 -20.84 29.05 18.31
N ARG A 589 -21.79 28.16 18.67
CA ARG A 589 -21.91 27.57 20.03
C ARG A 589 -22.48 26.14 20.00
N LEU A 590 -22.08 25.29 20.94
CA LEU A 590 -22.72 23.98 21.16
C LEU A 590 -24.09 24.15 21.82
N VAL A 591 -25.13 23.47 21.31
CA VAL A 591 -26.53 23.72 21.75
C VAL A 591 -27.29 22.50 22.26
N ASN A 592 -26.78 21.28 22.08
CA ASN A 592 -27.39 20.05 22.58
C ASN A 592 -26.37 18.94 22.85
N LEU A 593 -26.79 17.98 23.67
CA LEU A 593 -26.11 16.72 23.93
C LEU A 593 -27.10 15.57 23.74
N SER A 594 -26.74 14.58 22.92
CA SER A 594 -27.46 13.31 22.77
C SER A 594 -26.46 12.15 22.83
N VAL A 595 -26.76 11.11 23.59
CA VAL A 595 -25.83 9.99 23.82
C VAL A 595 -26.53 8.67 23.67
N ARG A 596 -26.07 7.80 22.78
CA ARG A 596 -26.54 6.41 22.66
C ARG A 596 -25.45 5.44 23.12
N SER A 597 -25.76 4.62 24.11
CA SER A 597 -24.85 3.57 24.61
C SER A 597 -25.61 2.55 25.47
N ARG A 598 -24.99 1.41 25.75
CA ARG A 598 -25.45 0.44 26.75
C ARG A 598 -25.39 1.04 28.15
N ALA A 599 -26.56 1.29 28.76
CA ALA A 599 -26.70 1.74 30.13
C ALA A 599 -26.74 0.54 31.09
N GLY A 600 -25.72 0.39 31.92
CA GLY A 600 -25.57 -0.67 32.91
C GLY A 600 -25.58 -0.20 34.36
N VAL A 601 -25.08 -1.05 35.25
CA VAL A 601 -25.01 -0.80 36.71
C VAL A 601 -23.58 -0.45 37.15
N GLY A 602 -23.45 0.31 38.24
CA GLY A 602 -22.14 0.65 38.80
C GLY A 602 -21.31 1.52 37.84
N ASP A 603 -20.13 1.04 37.44
CA ASP A 603 -19.25 1.74 36.49
C ASP A 603 -19.83 1.81 35.08
N GLU A 604 -20.77 0.93 34.73
CA GLU A 604 -21.44 0.88 33.42
C GLU A 604 -22.65 1.81 33.32
N THR A 605 -23.00 2.55 34.39
CA THR A 605 -24.11 3.52 34.32
C THR A 605 -23.81 4.57 33.25
N LEU A 606 -24.80 4.83 32.39
CA LEU A 606 -24.71 5.86 31.36
C LEU A 606 -24.76 7.23 32.05
N ILE A 607 -23.62 7.93 32.03
CA ILE A 607 -23.47 9.24 32.66
C ILE A 607 -23.11 10.26 31.58
N ALA A 608 -24.00 11.24 31.38
CA ALA A 608 -23.79 12.39 30.53
C ALA A 608 -23.52 13.63 31.41
N GLY A 609 -22.28 14.11 31.41
CA GLY A 609 -21.87 15.34 32.10
C GLY A 609 -21.90 16.55 31.18
N PHE A 610 -22.39 17.67 31.69
CA PHE A 610 -22.46 18.93 30.96
C PHE A 610 -22.33 20.14 31.91
N VAL A 611 -21.87 21.28 31.40
CA VAL A 611 -21.77 22.53 32.16
C VAL A 611 -22.83 23.51 31.67
N VAL A 612 -23.44 24.23 32.60
CA VAL A 612 -24.31 25.36 32.30
C VAL A 612 -23.53 26.65 32.61
N ASP A 613 -23.39 27.52 31.63
CA ASP A 613 -22.87 28.89 31.81
C ASP A 613 -24.02 29.87 31.73
N ASP A 614 -24.29 30.60 32.81
CA ASP A 614 -25.43 31.48 32.96
C ASP A 614 -25.02 32.96 33.07
N ALA A 615 -23.95 33.40 32.36
CA ALA A 615 -23.23 34.69 32.36
C ALA A 615 -23.93 36.02 32.75
N GLY A 616 -25.25 36.08 32.98
CA GLY A 616 -26.01 37.18 33.57
C GLY A 616 -26.77 36.89 34.88
N GLY A 617 -26.64 35.70 35.49
CA GLY A 617 -27.35 35.29 36.72
C GLY A 617 -28.82 34.96 36.46
N GLY A 618 -29.12 33.68 36.17
CA GLY A 618 -30.47 33.19 35.83
C GLY A 618 -30.58 31.67 35.86
N THR A 619 -31.67 31.12 35.33
CA THR A 619 -31.85 29.67 35.15
C THR A 619 -31.99 29.35 33.66
N THR A 620 -31.20 28.41 33.17
CA THR A 620 -31.26 27.89 31.80
C THR A 620 -32.32 26.81 31.71
N GLY A 621 -33.28 26.95 30.79
CA GLY A 621 -34.28 25.92 30.54
C GLY A 621 -33.63 24.68 29.91
N ALA A 622 -33.87 23.50 30.46
CA ALA A 622 -33.34 22.24 29.94
C ALA A 622 -34.46 21.20 29.80
N LEU A 623 -34.53 20.59 28.61
CA LEU A 623 -35.25 19.35 28.40
C LEU A 623 -34.26 18.17 28.55
N VAL A 624 -34.60 17.22 29.40
CA VAL A 624 -33.77 16.05 29.71
C VAL A 624 -34.54 14.78 29.38
N ARG A 625 -33.93 13.84 28.65
CA ARG A 625 -34.56 12.59 28.20
C ARG A 625 -33.68 11.38 28.49
N GLY A 626 -34.33 10.27 28.83
CA GLY A 626 -33.78 8.92 28.92
C GLY A 626 -34.67 7.99 28.10
N VAL A 627 -34.29 7.70 26.87
CA VAL A 627 -35.10 6.96 25.90
C VAL A 627 -34.60 5.51 25.84
N GLY A 628 -35.52 4.57 25.97
CA GLY A 628 -35.27 3.13 25.96
C GLY A 628 -36.25 2.46 25.01
N PRO A 629 -37.51 2.20 25.41
CA PRO A 629 -38.51 1.53 24.57
C PRO A 629 -38.67 2.10 23.16
N THR A 630 -38.67 3.43 23.01
CA THR A 630 -38.83 4.08 21.69
C THR A 630 -37.68 3.75 20.73
N LEU A 631 -36.49 3.34 21.20
CA LEU A 631 -35.37 2.98 20.33
C LEU A 631 -35.63 1.74 19.47
N ALA A 632 -36.57 0.87 19.86
CA ALA A 632 -36.98 -0.28 19.05
C ALA A 632 -37.61 0.15 17.71
N GLU A 633 -38.17 1.36 17.62
CA GLU A 633 -38.70 1.93 16.38
C GLU A 633 -37.60 2.39 15.42
N PHE A 634 -36.37 2.53 15.92
CA PHE A 634 -35.17 2.91 15.15
C PHE A 634 -34.24 1.73 14.90
N ASP A 635 -34.77 0.51 14.91
CA ASP A 635 -34.05 -0.75 14.68
C ASP A 635 -32.87 -0.98 15.65
N VAL A 636 -32.90 -0.39 16.86
CA VAL A 636 -31.88 -0.63 17.89
C VAL A 636 -32.22 -1.90 18.66
N GLU A 637 -31.39 -2.94 18.52
CA GLU A 637 -31.55 -4.17 19.27
C GLU A 637 -31.22 -3.98 20.77
N ALA A 638 -31.84 -4.79 21.63
CA ALA A 638 -31.61 -4.78 23.10
C ALA A 638 -31.82 -3.42 23.81
N ALA A 639 -32.76 -2.61 23.32
CA ALA A 639 -33.16 -1.36 23.96
C ALA A 639 -33.55 -1.56 25.44
N LEU A 640 -33.15 -0.61 26.28
CA LEU A 640 -33.44 -0.63 27.71
C LEU A 640 -34.95 -0.51 27.93
N ALA A 641 -35.55 -1.52 28.57
CA ALA A 641 -37.01 -1.62 28.64
C ALA A 641 -37.68 -0.60 29.55
N ASP A 642 -36.97 -0.09 30.57
CA ASP A 642 -37.52 0.82 31.58
C ASP A 642 -36.42 1.78 32.09
N PRO A 643 -36.14 2.87 31.35
CA PRO A 643 -35.13 3.86 31.72
C PRO A 643 -35.61 4.79 32.85
N GLU A 644 -34.81 4.87 33.92
CA GLU A 644 -34.89 5.91 34.95
C GLU A 644 -33.80 6.95 34.70
N LEU A 645 -34.14 8.24 34.76
CA LEU A 645 -33.18 9.33 34.67
C LEU A 645 -33.10 10.12 35.98
N VAL A 646 -31.88 10.46 36.40
CA VAL A 646 -31.59 11.26 37.58
C VAL A 646 -30.55 12.31 37.22
N LEU A 647 -30.86 13.57 37.50
CA LEU A 647 -29.99 14.71 37.26
C LEU A 647 -29.35 15.16 38.58
N PHE A 648 -28.02 15.21 38.61
CA PHE A 648 -27.23 15.70 39.74
C PHE A 648 -26.65 17.08 39.45
N GLY A 649 -26.61 17.93 40.48
CA GLY A 649 -26.12 19.30 40.42
C GLY A 649 -24.66 19.47 40.84
N PRO A 650 -24.14 20.71 40.85
CA PRO A 650 -22.74 21.00 41.13
C PRO A 650 -22.24 20.60 42.53
N ASP A 651 -23.14 20.44 43.48
CA ASP A 651 -22.86 19.96 44.84
C ASP A 651 -22.95 18.43 44.97
N GLY A 652 -23.23 17.72 43.87
CA GLY A 652 -23.49 16.28 43.83
C GLY A 652 -24.86 15.87 44.35
N GLY A 653 -25.74 16.83 44.67
CA GLY A 653 -27.12 16.58 45.09
C GLY A 653 -28.04 16.28 43.91
N GLU A 654 -29.09 15.51 44.15
CA GLU A 654 -30.15 15.27 43.16
C GLU A 654 -30.96 16.56 42.93
N VAL A 655 -31.04 16.99 41.67
CA VAL A 655 -31.73 18.20 41.21
C VAL A 655 -33.12 17.86 40.69
N ALA A 656 -33.22 16.78 39.92
CA ALA A 656 -34.47 16.27 39.38
C ALA A 656 -34.32 14.78 39.04
N ALA A 657 -35.41 14.02 39.15
CA ALA A 657 -35.46 12.64 38.71
C ALA A 657 -36.80 12.39 38.03
N ASN A 658 -36.80 11.50 37.04
CA ASN A 658 -38.02 11.07 36.40
C ASN A 658 -37.89 9.64 35.85
N ASP A 659 -39.01 8.94 35.90
CA ASP A 659 -39.16 7.54 35.50
C ASP A 659 -40.54 7.51 34.83
N ASN A 660 -40.54 7.39 33.50
CA ASN A 660 -41.68 7.58 32.56
C ASN A 660 -42.04 9.04 32.21
N TRP A 661 -42.25 9.34 30.92
CA TRP A 661 -42.52 10.69 30.40
C TRP A 661 -44.00 11.10 30.47
N GLY A 662 -44.91 10.10 30.49
CA GLY A 662 -46.30 10.25 30.92
C GLY A 662 -47.24 11.10 30.03
N GLY A 663 -46.87 11.42 28.79
CA GLY A 663 -47.78 12.09 27.84
C GLY A 663 -48.05 13.57 28.09
N SER A 664 -47.14 14.29 28.76
CA SER A 664 -47.36 15.70 29.14
C SER A 664 -47.37 16.65 27.93
N ASP A 665 -48.46 17.41 27.75
CA ASP A 665 -48.58 18.44 26.70
C ASP A 665 -47.43 19.46 26.73
N ALA A 666 -46.95 19.82 27.93
CA ALA A 666 -45.83 20.75 28.09
C ALA A 666 -44.49 20.16 27.59
N LEU A 667 -44.30 18.84 27.74
CA LEU A 667 -43.14 18.15 27.20
C LEU A 667 -43.24 17.96 25.69
N VAL A 668 -44.44 17.70 25.15
CA VAL A 668 -44.68 17.66 23.70
C VAL A 668 -44.33 19.01 23.05
N GLU A 669 -44.77 20.12 23.66
CA GLU A 669 -44.37 21.46 23.19
C GLU A 669 -42.86 21.69 23.31
N ALA A 670 -42.22 21.21 24.38
CA ALA A 670 -40.77 21.29 24.55
C ALA A 670 -40.02 20.49 23.49
N PHE A 671 -40.46 19.26 23.17
CA PHE A 671 -39.90 18.42 22.11
C PHE A 671 -39.90 19.16 20.78
N GLY A 672 -41.06 19.75 20.42
CA GLY A 672 -41.20 20.53 19.19
C GLY A 672 -40.31 21.77 19.15
N ARG A 673 -40.12 22.47 20.28
CA ARG A 673 -39.23 23.65 20.35
C ARG A 673 -37.76 23.32 20.10
N VAL A 674 -37.29 22.21 20.65
CA VAL A 674 -35.88 21.81 20.55
C VAL A 674 -35.59 20.86 19.38
N GLY A 675 -36.63 20.51 18.60
CA GLY A 675 -36.51 19.61 17.46
C GLY A 675 -36.28 18.14 17.85
N ALA A 676 -36.61 17.76 19.08
CA ALA A 676 -36.55 16.37 19.55
C ALA A 676 -37.70 15.55 18.95
N PHE A 677 -37.43 14.31 18.56
CA PHE A 677 -38.47 13.39 18.08
C PHE A 677 -39.47 13.06 19.19
N GLU A 678 -40.73 12.81 18.82
CA GLU A 678 -41.76 12.44 19.79
C GLU A 678 -41.45 11.08 20.43
N LEU A 679 -41.68 10.96 21.74
CA LEU A 679 -41.69 9.65 22.39
C LEU A 679 -42.95 8.88 21.97
N ALA A 680 -42.89 7.54 22.00
CA ALA A 680 -44.02 6.65 21.71
C ALA A 680 -45.26 6.97 22.57
N ALA A 681 -46.36 6.21 22.45
CA ALA A 681 -47.63 6.45 23.15
C ALA A 681 -47.51 6.92 24.62
N SER A 682 -48.51 7.66 25.13
CA SER A 682 -48.47 8.29 26.47
C SER A 682 -48.20 7.34 27.65
N ASP A 683 -48.26 6.02 27.42
CA ASP A 683 -47.95 4.93 28.34
C ASP A 683 -46.52 4.35 28.18
N SER A 684 -45.67 4.94 27.32
CA SER A 684 -44.27 4.51 27.17
C SER A 684 -43.47 4.69 28.46
N LEU A 685 -42.55 3.75 28.70
CA LEU A 685 -41.63 3.78 29.85
C LEU A 685 -40.40 4.66 29.63
N ASP A 686 -40.25 5.30 28.46
CA ASP A 686 -39.22 6.33 28.26
C ASP A 686 -39.37 7.45 29.30
N ALA A 687 -38.27 7.97 29.84
CA ALA A 687 -38.29 9.07 30.79
C ALA A 687 -38.00 10.42 30.12
N ALA A 688 -38.73 11.47 30.50
CA ALA A 688 -38.41 12.84 30.11
C ALA A 688 -38.86 13.85 31.17
N LEU A 689 -38.08 14.91 31.37
CA LEU A 689 -38.45 16.03 32.22
C LEU A 689 -37.98 17.36 31.63
N SER A 690 -38.59 18.46 32.09
CA SER A 690 -38.14 19.83 31.82
C SER A 690 -37.83 20.51 33.15
N THR A 691 -36.67 21.15 33.26
CA THR A 691 -36.19 21.79 34.49
C THR A 691 -35.35 23.03 34.19
N GLY A 692 -35.20 23.91 35.19
CA GLY A 692 -34.33 25.09 35.11
C GLY A 692 -33.00 24.84 35.81
N LEU A 693 -31.88 25.17 35.16
CA LEU A 693 -30.53 24.91 35.65
C LEU A 693 -29.77 26.22 35.90
N SER A 694 -29.23 26.39 37.10
CA SER A 694 -28.28 27.47 37.41
C SER A 694 -26.91 27.20 36.80
N GLY A 695 -26.03 28.20 36.75
CA GLY A 695 -24.65 27.99 36.32
C GLY A 695 -23.91 26.93 37.16
N GLY A 696 -23.21 26.00 36.50
CA GLY A 696 -22.43 24.94 37.14
C GLY A 696 -22.35 23.62 36.36
N ALA A 697 -21.62 22.64 36.89
CA ALA A 697 -21.49 21.31 36.29
C ALA A 697 -22.59 20.37 36.77
N TYR A 698 -23.19 19.62 35.84
CA TYR A 698 -24.27 18.68 36.07
C TYR A 698 -23.93 17.30 35.50
N THR A 699 -24.48 16.25 36.07
CA THR A 699 -24.45 14.90 35.48
C THR A 699 -25.85 14.30 35.39
N LEU A 700 -26.23 13.89 34.19
CA LEU A 700 -27.41 13.08 33.92
C LEU A 700 -27.03 11.61 33.99
N HIS A 701 -27.69 10.86 34.87
CA HIS A 701 -27.53 9.42 35.00
C HIS A 701 -28.77 8.77 34.40
N VAL A 702 -28.59 7.92 33.38
CA VAL A 702 -29.65 7.07 32.83
C VAL A 702 -29.32 5.62 33.16
N ARG A 703 -30.27 4.91 33.77
CA ARG A 703 -30.11 3.52 34.21
C ARG A 703 -31.41 2.75 34.08
N GLY A 704 -31.33 1.42 34.06
CA GLY A 704 -32.53 0.59 34.10
C GLY A 704 -33.13 0.48 35.49
N ARG A 705 -34.46 0.53 35.56
CA ARG A 705 -35.19 0.19 36.78
C ARG A 705 -34.82 -1.22 37.26
N ASP A 706 -34.72 -1.38 38.58
CA ASP A 706 -34.33 -2.64 39.25
C ASP A 706 -32.98 -3.24 38.78
N GLY A 707 -32.10 -2.42 38.18
CA GLY A 707 -30.79 -2.84 37.68
C GLY A 707 -30.81 -3.49 36.30
N ALA A 708 -31.87 -3.25 35.51
CA ALA A 708 -31.91 -3.67 34.12
C ALA A 708 -30.80 -3.01 33.29
N VAL A 709 -30.35 -3.71 32.24
CA VAL A 709 -29.26 -3.27 31.35
C VAL A 709 -29.75 -3.34 29.91
N GLY A 710 -29.39 -2.36 29.10
CA GLY A 710 -29.78 -2.29 27.69
C GLY A 710 -29.31 -0.99 27.05
N VAL A 711 -29.53 -0.84 25.75
CA VAL A 711 -29.17 0.39 25.03
C VAL A 711 -30.16 1.50 25.38
N ALA A 712 -29.65 2.66 25.79
CA ALA A 712 -30.45 3.84 26.09
C ALA A 712 -29.88 5.07 25.37
N LEU A 713 -30.76 6.05 25.16
CA LEU A 713 -30.41 7.37 24.65
C LEU A 713 -30.60 8.41 25.76
N ALA A 714 -29.52 9.04 26.21
CA ALA A 714 -29.55 10.12 27.19
C ALA A 714 -29.40 11.46 26.48
N GLU A 715 -30.33 12.39 26.68
CA GLU A 715 -30.32 13.66 25.96
C GLU A 715 -30.55 14.85 26.90
N VAL A 716 -29.85 15.94 26.61
CA VAL A 716 -30.01 17.24 27.26
C VAL A 716 -30.06 18.30 26.17
N TYR A 717 -31.22 18.94 26.04
CA TYR A 717 -31.45 20.06 25.13
C TYR A 717 -31.64 21.33 25.92
N ARG A 718 -31.07 22.42 25.40
CA ARG A 718 -31.44 23.76 25.86
C ARG A 718 -32.84 24.12 25.33
N ASP A 719 -33.76 24.44 26.22
CA ASP A 719 -35.12 24.90 25.89
C ASP A 719 -35.25 26.41 26.18
N ALA A 720 -34.97 27.23 25.16
CA ALA A 720 -34.89 28.68 25.27
C ALA A 720 -36.26 29.37 25.16
N ALA A 721 -37.16 29.14 26.11
CA ALA A 721 -38.42 29.90 26.20
C ALA A 721 -38.17 31.33 26.71
N ALA A 722 -38.09 32.30 25.77
CA ALA A 722 -38.13 33.77 25.93
C ALA A 722 -37.52 34.38 27.22
N GLY A 723 -36.20 34.66 27.19
CA GLY A 723 -35.48 35.42 28.21
C GLY A 723 -34.22 34.75 28.76
N ASP A 724 -33.96 33.52 28.32
CA ASP A 724 -32.83 32.71 28.75
C ASP A 724 -31.53 33.10 28.00
N SER A 725 -30.47 33.42 28.75
CA SER A 725 -29.14 33.78 28.24
C SER A 725 -28.08 32.72 28.51
N GLY A 726 -28.44 31.62 29.18
CA GLY A 726 -27.48 30.58 29.54
C GLY A 726 -27.09 29.68 28.37
N ARG A 727 -25.97 28.97 28.50
CA ARG A 727 -25.37 28.10 27.48
C ARG A 727 -25.08 26.72 28.07
N LEU A 728 -25.20 25.68 27.25
CA LEU A 728 -24.56 24.40 27.53
C LEU A 728 -23.11 24.49 27.05
N LEU A 729 -22.16 24.29 27.95
CA LEU A 729 -20.73 24.19 27.67
C LEU A 729 -20.27 22.79 28.02
N ASN A 730 -19.38 22.23 27.21
CA ASN A 730 -18.72 20.94 27.44
C ASN A 730 -19.68 19.75 27.50
N VAL A 731 -19.39 18.75 26.70
CA VAL A 731 -20.19 17.54 26.62
C VAL A 731 -19.29 16.37 26.94
N SER A 732 -19.58 15.66 28.03
CA SER A 732 -18.80 14.50 28.45
C SER A 732 -19.71 13.32 28.70
N THR A 733 -19.26 12.14 28.34
CA THR A 733 -20.06 10.93 28.46
C THR A 733 -19.20 9.77 28.88
N ARG A 734 -19.48 9.17 30.04
CA ARG A 734 -18.88 7.91 30.48
C ARG A 734 -19.92 6.80 30.41
N SER A 735 -19.61 5.74 29.69
CA SER A 735 -20.48 4.56 29.57
C SER A 735 -19.69 3.34 29.11
N PHE A 736 -20.36 2.19 29.06
CA PHE A 736 -19.80 0.99 28.42
C PHE A 736 -19.71 1.16 26.90
N VAL A 737 -18.55 0.84 26.34
CA VAL A 737 -18.27 0.80 24.91
C VAL A 737 -18.28 -0.66 24.48
N GLY A 738 -19.35 -1.06 23.79
CA GLY A 738 -19.49 -2.38 23.20
C GLY A 738 -19.24 -2.40 21.69
N THR A 739 -19.68 -3.48 21.05
CA THR A 739 -19.62 -3.62 19.59
C THR A 739 -21.01 -3.45 18.97
N ALA A 740 -21.08 -3.31 17.63
CA ALA A 740 -22.34 -3.13 16.90
C ALA A 740 -23.22 -1.99 17.48
N ASP A 741 -24.41 -2.31 17.98
CA ASP A 741 -25.36 -1.31 18.52
C ASP A 741 -24.99 -0.80 19.92
N GLU A 742 -24.07 -1.48 20.61
CA GLU A 742 -23.57 -1.08 21.93
C GLU A 742 -22.39 -0.11 21.87
N LYS A 743 -22.01 0.35 20.66
CA LYS A 743 -21.01 1.42 20.49
C LYS A 743 -21.47 2.68 21.22
N LEU A 744 -20.51 3.40 21.82
CA LEU A 744 -20.78 4.69 22.42
C LEU A 744 -20.81 5.77 21.33
N ILE A 745 -21.97 6.40 21.15
CA ILE A 745 -22.19 7.46 20.16
C ILE A 745 -22.63 8.72 20.90
N VAL A 746 -21.92 9.82 20.67
CA VAL A 746 -22.23 11.15 21.22
C VAL A 746 -22.58 12.10 20.08
N GLY A 747 -23.83 12.56 20.03
CA GLY A 747 -24.33 13.57 19.10
C GLY A 747 -24.34 14.97 19.71
N PHE A 748 -24.00 15.96 18.90
CA PHE A 748 -24.02 17.39 19.26
C PHE A 748 -24.26 18.27 18.02
N ALA A 749 -24.66 19.53 18.22
CA ALA A 749 -24.84 20.49 17.15
C ALA A 749 -24.09 21.80 17.43
N VAL A 750 -23.56 22.39 16.36
CA VAL A 750 -22.93 23.71 16.33
C VAL A 750 -23.95 24.71 15.76
N ASP A 751 -24.35 25.70 16.56
CA ASP A 751 -25.24 26.81 16.19
C ASP A 751 -24.45 28.08 15.85
N GLY A 752 -25.14 29.17 15.48
CA GLY A 752 -24.59 30.46 15.10
C GLY A 752 -24.27 30.56 13.60
N THR A 753 -23.60 31.64 13.22
CA THR A 753 -23.31 31.94 11.80
C THR A 753 -21.84 31.78 11.43
N VAL A 754 -20.99 31.39 12.37
CA VAL A 754 -19.55 31.21 12.18
C VAL A 754 -19.12 29.78 12.56
N PRO A 755 -18.15 29.17 11.84
CA PRO A 755 -17.59 27.88 12.22
C PRO A 755 -16.99 27.88 13.62
N LYS A 756 -17.03 26.74 14.30
CA LYS A 756 -16.57 26.57 15.67
C LYS A 756 -15.46 25.53 15.75
N ARG A 757 -14.35 25.91 16.38
CA ARG A 757 -13.25 24.99 16.68
C ARG A 757 -13.60 24.15 17.91
N ILE A 758 -13.37 22.86 17.85
CA ILE A 758 -13.69 21.89 18.91
C ILE A 758 -12.52 20.96 19.20
N LEU A 759 -12.50 20.43 20.42
CA LEU A 759 -11.63 19.33 20.84
C LEU A 759 -12.52 18.12 21.13
N VAL A 760 -12.14 16.94 20.62
CA VAL A 760 -12.76 15.65 20.92
C VAL A 760 -11.74 14.75 21.60
N ARG A 761 -12.13 14.07 22.69
CA ARG A 761 -11.30 13.12 23.42
C ARG A 761 -12.04 11.79 23.61
N GLY A 762 -11.35 10.68 23.40
CA GLY A 762 -11.79 9.32 23.70
C GLY A 762 -10.85 8.69 24.70
N ILE A 763 -11.29 8.56 25.94
CA ILE A 763 -10.48 8.16 27.08
C ILE A 763 -10.85 6.74 27.52
N GLY A 764 -9.87 5.85 27.50
CA GLY A 764 -9.95 4.46 27.93
C GLY A 764 -8.93 4.20 29.03
N PRO A 765 -7.65 3.90 28.72
CA PRO A 765 -6.62 3.58 29.71
C PRO A 765 -6.51 4.55 30.88
N THR A 766 -6.59 5.87 30.61
CA THR A 766 -6.44 6.88 31.66
C THR A 766 -7.56 6.83 32.70
N LEU A 767 -8.74 6.29 32.40
CA LEU A 767 -9.83 6.18 33.38
C LEU A 767 -9.47 5.33 34.61
N ALA A 768 -8.50 4.42 34.49
CA ALA A 768 -8.04 3.58 35.60
C ALA A 768 -7.47 4.41 36.76
N MET A 769 -6.90 5.59 36.46
CA MET A 769 -6.36 6.49 37.49
C MET A 769 -7.46 7.12 38.36
N PHE A 770 -8.69 7.19 37.85
CA PHE A 770 -9.86 7.71 38.54
C PHE A 770 -10.65 6.62 39.28
N GLY A 771 -10.10 5.40 39.36
CA GLY A 771 -10.71 4.28 40.06
C GLY A 771 -11.79 3.55 39.26
N VAL A 772 -11.93 3.85 37.97
CA VAL A 772 -12.85 3.12 37.06
C VAL A 772 -12.27 1.75 36.77
N THR A 773 -13.10 0.71 36.92
CA THR A 773 -12.71 -0.67 36.61
C THR A 773 -13.12 -1.07 35.19
N SER A 774 -12.41 -2.03 34.58
CA SER A 774 -12.71 -2.56 33.23
C SER A 774 -12.71 -1.49 32.12
N VAL A 775 -11.70 -0.63 32.12
CA VAL A 775 -11.55 0.45 31.11
C VAL A 775 -11.36 -0.11 29.70
N LEU A 776 -11.81 0.65 28.69
CA LEU A 776 -11.54 0.36 27.29
C LEU A 776 -10.01 0.39 27.06
N PRO A 777 -9.36 -0.71 26.61
CA PRO A 777 -7.90 -0.77 26.52
C PRO A 777 -7.29 0.14 25.46
N ASP A 778 -8.00 0.34 24.35
CA ASP A 778 -7.47 1.01 23.16
C ASP A 778 -8.60 1.77 22.43
N PRO A 779 -8.93 3.00 22.86
CA PRO A 779 -10.01 3.80 22.32
C PRO A 779 -9.70 4.44 20.95
N VAL A 780 -10.59 4.22 19.97
CA VAL A 780 -10.58 4.89 18.66
C VAL A 780 -11.74 5.87 18.56
N VAL A 781 -11.47 7.13 18.22
CA VAL A 781 -12.50 8.15 17.98
C VAL A 781 -12.74 8.38 16.50
N LYS A 782 -14.01 8.50 16.10
CA LYS A 782 -14.43 8.83 14.72
C LYS A 782 -15.52 9.89 14.74
N LEU A 783 -15.36 10.95 13.94
CA LEU A 783 -16.28 12.08 13.83
C LEU A 783 -17.08 12.00 12.52
N PHE A 784 -18.38 12.26 12.57
CA PHE A 784 -19.31 12.23 11.44
C PHE A 784 -20.18 13.49 11.41
N ARG A 785 -20.66 13.85 10.21
CA ARG A 785 -21.74 14.83 10.03
C ARG A 785 -23.06 14.09 9.89
N ASP A 786 -24.12 14.60 10.49
CA ASP A 786 -25.44 13.98 10.39
C ASP A 786 -25.89 13.85 8.92
N GLY A 787 -26.47 12.69 8.58
CA GLY A 787 -26.85 12.33 7.21
C GLY A 787 -25.70 11.91 6.28
N GLU A 788 -24.45 11.88 6.76
CA GLU A 788 -23.28 11.49 5.96
C GLU A 788 -22.64 10.20 6.48
N ALA A 789 -22.30 9.28 5.57
CA ALA A 789 -21.63 8.03 5.92
C ALA A 789 -20.09 8.16 6.03
N ALA A 790 -19.54 9.29 5.57
CA ALA A 790 -18.10 9.53 5.56
C ALA A 790 -17.61 10.01 6.92
N VAL A 791 -16.46 9.48 7.34
CA VAL A 791 -15.74 9.96 8.53
C VAL A 791 -15.11 11.31 8.20
N ILE A 792 -15.41 12.35 8.99
CA ILE A 792 -14.79 13.68 8.89
C ILE A 792 -13.34 13.60 9.37
N ALA A 793 -13.14 13.00 10.54
CA ALA A 793 -11.84 12.83 11.18
C ALA A 793 -11.85 11.58 12.06
N ALA A 794 -10.70 10.92 12.20
CA ALA A 794 -10.51 9.80 13.11
C ALA A 794 -9.14 9.87 13.76
N ASN A 795 -9.04 9.35 14.98
CA ASN A 795 -7.75 9.17 15.62
C ASN A 795 -7.74 7.89 16.48
N ASP A 796 -6.58 7.25 16.47
CA ASP A 796 -6.21 6.01 17.15
C ASP A 796 -4.83 6.29 17.74
N ASP A 797 -4.77 6.49 19.06
CA ASP A 797 -3.68 7.13 19.81
C ASP A 797 -3.48 8.65 19.63
N TRP A 798 -3.40 9.40 20.74
CA TRP A 798 -3.09 10.83 20.73
C TRP A 798 -1.58 11.16 20.64
N ALA A 799 -0.72 10.19 20.97
CA ALA A 799 0.74 10.16 20.77
C ALA A 799 1.55 11.40 21.24
N GLY A 800 1.03 12.19 22.19
CA GLY A 800 1.75 13.36 22.70
C GLY A 800 1.83 14.54 21.72
N ALA A 801 0.87 14.69 20.81
CA ALA A 801 0.89 15.79 19.83
C ALA A 801 0.75 17.17 20.52
N ALA A 802 1.70 18.08 20.28
CA ALA A 802 1.77 19.40 20.92
C ALA A 802 0.49 20.24 20.74
N VAL A 803 -0.16 20.16 19.57
CA VAL A 803 -1.42 20.89 19.29
C VAL A 803 -2.56 20.41 20.19
N LEU A 804 -2.56 19.13 20.58
CA LEU A 804 -3.56 18.56 21.49
C LEU A 804 -3.26 18.93 22.94
N GLU A 805 -1.98 18.97 23.34
CA GLU A 805 -1.59 19.45 24.69
C GLU A 805 -2.04 20.90 24.94
N ASP A 806 -1.84 21.78 23.95
CA ASP A 806 -2.30 23.18 24.03
C ASP A 806 -3.82 23.25 24.14
N ALA A 807 -4.55 22.47 23.33
CA ALA A 807 -6.01 22.40 23.38
C ALA A 807 -6.52 21.85 24.71
N PHE A 808 -5.84 20.87 25.32
CA PHE A 808 -6.19 20.37 26.66
C PHE A 808 -6.05 21.46 27.72
N GLY A 809 -4.97 22.24 27.65
CA GLY A 809 -4.73 23.37 28.54
C GLY A 809 -5.78 24.48 28.39
N GLU A 810 -6.21 24.75 27.16
CA GLU A 810 -7.22 25.77 26.83
C GLU A 810 -8.57 25.51 27.50
N VAL A 811 -9.00 24.24 27.53
CA VAL A 811 -10.32 23.85 28.07
C VAL A 811 -10.26 23.33 29.51
N GLY A 812 -9.06 23.28 30.09
CA GLY A 812 -8.83 22.72 31.43
C GLY A 812 -9.01 21.20 31.52
N ALA A 813 -8.86 20.49 30.41
CA ALA A 813 -8.89 19.03 30.38
C ALA A 813 -7.68 18.45 31.13
N PHE A 814 -7.89 17.33 31.83
CA PHE A 814 -6.79 16.63 32.50
C PHE A 814 -5.78 16.10 31.47
N ALA A 815 -4.49 16.11 31.82
CA ALA A 815 -3.44 15.65 30.92
C ALA A 815 -3.52 14.13 30.66
N LEU A 816 -3.14 13.73 29.45
CA LEU A 816 -2.92 12.34 29.07
C LEU A 816 -1.42 12.04 29.10
N ALA A 817 -1.03 10.80 29.37
CA ALA A 817 0.36 10.38 29.25
C ALA A 817 0.73 10.21 27.76
N ALA A 818 1.91 10.67 27.34
CA ALA A 818 2.30 10.68 25.92
C ALA A 818 2.34 9.29 25.28
N ASP A 819 2.51 8.25 26.10
CA ASP A 819 2.49 6.84 25.75
C ASP A 819 1.13 6.16 25.97
N SER A 820 0.08 6.94 26.32
CA SER A 820 -1.28 6.40 26.46
C SER A 820 -1.91 6.14 25.10
N LEU A 821 -2.68 5.05 25.02
CA LEU A 821 -3.51 4.70 23.87
C LEU A 821 -4.83 5.48 23.83
N ASP A 822 -5.04 6.45 24.74
CA ASP A 822 -6.18 7.36 24.62
C ASP A 822 -6.13 8.13 23.29
N ALA A 823 -7.29 8.43 22.70
CA ALA A 823 -7.36 9.16 21.44
C ALA A 823 -7.89 10.58 21.65
N ALA A 824 -7.43 11.52 20.81
CA ALA A 824 -7.94 12.88 20.77
C ALA A 824 -7.74 13.54 19.39
N LEU A 825 -8.62 14.48 19.03
CA LEU A 825 -8.52 15.26 17.79
C LEU A 825 -9.08 16.68 17.97
N VAL A 826 -8.64 17.61 17.13
CA VAL A 826 -9.11 19.01 17.10
C VAL A 826 -9.62 19.30 15.70
N GLU A 827 -10.84 19.84 15.59
CA GLU A 827 -11.48 20.12 14.30
C GLU A 827 -12.21 21.47 14.29
N THR A 828 -12.40 22.06 13.11
CA THR A 828 -13.22 23.27 12.94
C THR A 828 -14.47 22.94 12.15
N LEU A 829 -15.62 23.05 12.81
CA LEU A 829 -16.89 22.59 12.29
C LEU A 829 -17.79 23.77 11.93
N ALA A 830 -18.31 23.78 10.70
CA ALA A 830 -19.38 24.71 10.32
C ALA A 830 -20.65 24.43 11.14
N PRO A 831 -21.57 25.40 11.27
CA PRO A 831 -22.87 25.14 11.88
C PRO A 831 -23.58 23.91 11.29
N GLY A 832 -24.13 23.05 12.15
CA GLY A 832 -24.71 21.76 11.78
C GLY A 832 -24.66 20.71 12.89
N SER A 833 -25.23 19.53 12.63
CA SER A 833 -25.28 18.38 13.55
C SER A 833 -24.19 17.36 13.25
N TYR A 834 -23.58 16.80 14.30
CA TYR A 834 -22.43 15.90 14.25
C TYR A 834 -22.56 14.76 15.26
N SER A 835 -21.83 13.67 15.02
CA SER A 835 -21.68 12.57 15.99
C SER A 835 -20.23 12.11 16.13
N VAL A 836 -19.84 11.76 17.35
CA VAL A 836 -18.57 11.10 17.70
C VAL A 836 -18.86 9.67 18.09
N HIS A 837 -18.18 8.73 17.45
CA HIS A 837 -18.24 7.31 17.77
C HIS A 837 -16.94 6.94 18.49
N LEU A 838 -17.08 6.33 19.66
CA LEU A 838 -15.97 5.70 20.38
C LEU A 838 -16.10 4.19 20.27
N GLU A 839 -15.03 3.54 19.82
CA GLU A 839 -14.93 2.09 19.68
C GLU A 839 -13.56 1.58 20.12
N GLY A 840 -13.44 0.29 20.46
CA GLY A 840 -12.15 -0.32 20.80
C GLY A 840 -11.41 -0.81 19.56
N PHE A 841 -10.09 -0.61 19.50
CA PHE A 841 -9.23 -1.20 18.48
C PHE A 841 -9.42 -2.73 18.47
N GLY A 842 -9.50 -3.32 17.27
CA GLY A 842 -9.69 -4.77 17.12
C GLY A 842 -11.02 -5.34 17.66
N GLY A 843 -11.97 -4.49 18.09
CA GLY A 843 -13.23 -4.93 18.69
C GLY A 843 -13.20 -5.03 20.22
N ASP A 844 -12.20 -4.41 20.87
CA ASP A 844 -12.14 -4.31 22.31
C ASP A 844 -13.38 -3.63 22.91
N THR A 845 -13.73 -4.02 24.13
CA THR A 845 -14.88 -3.49 24.87
C THR A 845 -14.47 -3.10 26.28
N GLY A 846 -15.17 -2.14 26.88
CA GLY A 846 -14.85 -1.65 28.22
C GLY A 846 -15.45 -0.28 28.49
N ILE A 847 -15.16 0.30 29.66
CA ILE A 847 -15.64 1.64 30.01
C ILE A 847 -14.80 2.69 29.28
N GLY A 848 -15.47 3.55 28.52
CA GLY A 848 -14.86 4.68 27.82
C GLY A 848 -15.52 5.99 28.21
N LEU A 849 -14.77 7.08 28.05
CA LEU A 849 -15.24 8.45 28.23
C LEU A 849 -15.03 9.23 26.93
N VAL A 850 -16.09 9.80 26.38
CA VAL A 850 -16.01 10.75 25.26
C VAL A 850 -16.21 12.16 25.79
N GLU A 851 -15.37 13.09 25.39
CA GLU A 851 -15.52 14.51 25.72
C GLU A 851 -15.45 15.36 24.45
N VAL A 852 -16.32 16.36 24.35
CA VAL A 852 -16.37 17.37 23.29
C VAL A 852 -16.35 18.75 23.93
N TYR A 853 -15.34 19.55 23.60
CA TYR A 853 -15.15 20.89 24.12
C TYR A 853 -15.20 21.94 23.01
N GLU A 854 -15.71 23.13 23.35
CA GLU A 854 -15.50 24.33 22.54
C GLU A 854 -14.06 24.84 22.74
N LEU A 855 -13.37 25.16 21.64
CA LEU A 855 -12.13 25.93 21.66
C LEU A 855 -12.43 27.39 21.25
N GLY A 856 -11.58 28.30 21.68
CA GLY A 856 -11.53 29.69 21.25
C GLY A 856 -11.16 29.83 19.77
N GLU A 857 -11.41 31.03 19.24
CA GLU A 857 -10.99 31.37 17.87
C GLU A 857 -9.46 31.28 17.75
N VAL A 858 -8.98 30.78 16.59
CA VAL A 858 -7.54 30.78 16.31
C VAL A 858 -7.10 32.24 16.15
N PRO A 859 -6.02 32.69 16.83
CA PRO A 859 -5.53 34.06 16.75
C PRO A 859 -5.24 34.56 15.34
#